data_AF-A0A957U6Y3-F1
#
_entry.id   AF-A0A957U6Y3-F1
#
_cell.length_a   1.000
_cell.length_b   1.000
_cell.length_c   1.000
_cell.angle_alpha   90.00
_cell.angle_beta   90.00
_cell.angle_gamma   90.00
#
_symmetry.space_group_name_H-M   'P 1'
#
loop_
_entity.id
_entity.type
_entity.pdbx_description
1 polymer ?
#
loop_
_entity_poly.entity_id
_entity_poly.type
_entity_poly.pdbx_seq_one_letter_code
_entity_poly.pdbx_strand_id
1 'polypeptide(L)'
;GGEVCTLRAAIQETNALPGLDLIHFALPGGGVQTIAPSSALPQITDPVVIDGYTQPGAVANSQAIGSNAVLLIEISGVSAGGANGLELRASNSVIRGLVVNRFSGAGISLAMTNNTVAGNYLGTDPSGTVARSNGGDGIFVANFVIGAANNTIGGVTPADRNLISGNGRNGITMDQVSNTFVYGNYIGLNATGLAALRNNESGVGIFRGFPNFIGGSAAGQGNVISGNGLNGVVVQGGQANQIVGNRIYANGGLGIDLGASGPDANDIGDGDGGANTSINAPVLYAAVSAPASTTVNGLFNSAANQSYTVTFYASPQCDASGFGEGQIYLGAVTATTDASGNGGFGATLPGTLASGQVVTALLTDAAGNTSEFSACTIAQPDNTSWDKALPLSLQGGAGVLSATAGQYLDRTGQARWFKFAVQPGSEIIVDLTNLPADYDLTLHADIQAAYNRIATPVDLAQLSAEMAPSAFVNPAAFTNPAAFTNPAAFTNPAAFTNPAAFTNPAAFTNPAAFTNPDAFVNPAAFTNPAAFTNPAAFTNPAAFTNPAAFTNPAAFTNPAAFTNPAAFTNPDGYASAPLRSLLGVSAREGTASERIVVNSWNNSGEFYVMVRGRNGVFDRTAPFTLNVTMLTGVCAGITTVLPAGEVAAPAGNARTLILHDLDRMAGTPEEKALLAARLNALATRPEVTGAVLDIGADPRVIAARTQADATPGCPYAQNVLATAIKEIVDRSRAGNPLEYVVLVGNDDVIPFFRYPDPAPLGRESEFV
;
A
#
# COMPACT_ATOMS: atom_id res chain seq x y z
N GLY A 1 -37.83 -60.31 14.14
CA GLY A 1 -38.14 -60.93 12.84
C GLY A 1 -39.16 -60.08 12.12
N GLY A 2 -38.89 -59.62 10.90
CA GLY A 2 -39.86 -58.93 10.04
C GLY A 2 -40.03 -57.41 10.20
N GLU A 3 -39.46 -56.75 11.20
CA GLU A 3 -39.64 -55.30 11.40
C GLU A 3 -38.55 -54.47 10.72
N VAL A 4 -38.98 -53.48 9.94
CA VAL A 4 -38.10 -52.44 9.39
C VAL A 4 -37.57 -51.61 10.56
N CYS A 5 -36.27 -51.67 10.83
CA CYS A 5 -35.63 -50.80 11.81
C CYS A 5 -35.68 -49.36 11.30
N THR A 6 -36.52 -48.52 11.92
CA THR A 6 -36.59 -47.08 11.63
C THR A 6 -35.51 -46.35 12.43
N LEU A 7 -35.12 -45.14 12.00
CA LEU A 7 -34.20 -44.30 12.79
C LEU A 7 -34.73 -44.03 14.21
N ARG A 8 -36.05 -43.88 14.36
CA ARG A 8 -36.70 -43.76 15.66
C ARG A 8 -36.44 -44.99 16.53
N ALA A 9 -36.67 -46.19 15.99
CA ALA A 9 -36.43 -47.44 16.71
C ALA A 9 -34.96 -47.59 17.06
N ALA A 10 -34.05 -47.30 16.12
CA ALA A 10 -32.61 -47.33 16.38
C ALA A 10 -32.19 -46.42 17.55
N ILE A 11 -32.68 -45.17 17.60
CA ILE A 11 -32.40 -44.25 18.72
C ILE A 11 -32.98 -44.78 20.04
N GLN A 12 -34.18 -45.36 20.02
CA GLN A 12 -34.81 -45.92 21.23
C GLN A 12 -34.02 -47.12 21.77
N GLU A 13 -33.53 -47.99 20.88
CA GLU A 13 -32.71 -49.13 21.26
C GLU A 13 -31.36 -48.66 21.82
N THR A 14 -30.66 -47.71 21.18
CA THR A 14 -29.39 -47.18 21.73
C THR A 14 -29.60 -46.48 23.05
N ASN A 15 -30.71 -45.76 23.24
CA ASN A 15 -31.03 -45.16 24.55
C ASN A 15 -31.28 -46.20 25.66
N ALA A 16 -31.71 -47.40 25.30
CA ALA A 16 -32.00 -48.48 26.24
C ALA A 16 -30.77 -49.36 26.54
N LEU A 17 -29.71 -49.24 25.73
CA LEU A 17 -28.47 -49.98 25.83
C LEU A 17 -27.38 -49.08 26.41
N PRO A 18 -26.89 -49.31 27.64
CA PRO A 18 -25.87 -48.45 28.22
C PRO A 18 -24.53 -48.58 27.50
N GLY A 19 -23.95 -47.45 27.11
CA GLY A 19 -22.60 -47.36 26.53
C GLY A 19 -22.60 -46.70 25.15
N LEU A 20 -21.40 -46.56 24.56
CA LEU A 20 -21.30 -45.98 23.22
C LEU A 20 -21.78 -46.98 22.15
N ASP A 21 -22.91 -46.67 21.53
CA ASP A 21 -23.47 -47.47 20.43
C ASP A 21 -23.19 -46.87 19.05
N LEU A 22 -23.40 -47.67 18.00
CA LEU A 22 -23.32 -47.25 16.59
C LEU A 22 -24.65 -47.45 15.88
N ILE A 23 -25.24 -46.37 15.38
CA ILE A 23 -26.31 -46.43 14.37
C ILE A 23 -25.65 -46.52 12.99
N HIS A 24 -25.70 -47.73 12.42
CA HIS A 24 -25.16 -48.08 11.11
C HIS A 24 -26.25 -48.09 10.04
N PHE A 25 -26.04 -47.34 8.95
CA PHE A 25 -26.94 -47.26 7.81
C PHE A 25 -26.50 -48.24 6.70
N ALA A 26 -27.43 -49.10 6.28
CA ALA A 26 -27.28 -49.99 5.14
C ALA A 26 -28.62 -50.13 4.40
N LEU A 27 -29.25 -48.98 4.13
CA LEU A 27 -30.56 -48.94 3.50
C LEU A 27 -30.45 -49.41 2.03
N PRO A 28 -31.37 -50.26 1.55
CA PRO A 28 -31.34 -50.75 0.19
C PRO A 28 -31.70 -49.66 -0.82
N GLY A 29 -30.98 -49.62 -1.94
CA GLY A 29 -31.21 -48.65 -3.02
C GLY A 29 -29.96 -47.85 -3.37
N GLY A 30 -29.99 -47.20 -4.53
CA GLY A 30 -28.96 -46.25 -4.94
C GLY A 30 -29.37 -44.80 -4.64
N GLY A 31 -28.39 -43.91 -4.53
CA GLY A 31 -28.64 -42.49 -4.30
C GLY A 31 -29.07 -42.16 -2.87
N VAL A 32 -29.65 -40.97 -2.70
CA VAL A 32 -30.03 -40.44 -1.39
C VAL A 32 -31.21 -41.23 -0.81
N GLN A 33 -31.06 -41.63 0.44
CA GLN A 33 -32.07 -42.28 1.26
C GLN A 33 -32.67 -41.23 2.21
N THR A 34 -33.88 -40.78 1.88
CA THR A 34 -34.59 -39.78 2.69
C THR A 34 -35.42 -40.46 3.78
N ILE A 35 -35.04 -40.20 5.03
CA ILE A 35 -35.79 -40.56 6.24
C ILE A 35 -36.67 -39.36 6.61
N ALA A 36 -37.99 -39.54 6.55
CA ALA A 36 -38.97 -38.50 6.87
C ALA A 36 -39.76 -38.86 8.13
N PRO A 37 -39.35 -38.39 9.32
CA PRO A 37 -40.11 -38.62 10.55
C PRO A 37 -41.51 -37.98 10.46
N SER A 38 -42.55 -38.69 10.89
CA SER A 38 -43.93 -38.19 10.97
C SER A 38 -44.22 -37.40 12.26
N SER A 39 -43.24 -37.30 13.15
CA SER A 39 -43.27 -36.57 14.42
C SER A 39 -41.84 -36.42 14.95
N ALA A 40 -41.65 -35.63 16.01
CA ALA A 40 -40.36 -35.45 16.68
C ALA A 40 -39.64 -36.79 16.93
N LEU A 41 -38.37 -36.88 16.54
CA LEU A 41 -37.52 -38.04 16.87
C LEU A 41 -37.32 -38.12 18.40
N PRO A 42 -37.09 -39.33 18.96
CA PRO A 42 -36.75 -39.46 20.37
C PRO A 42 -35.47 -38.68 20.69
N GLN A 43 -35.40 -38.10 21.88
CA GLN A 43 -34.17 -37.50 22.39
C GLN A 43 -33.11 -38.57 22.55
N ILE A 44 -31.86 -38.28 22.20
CA ILE A 44 -30.72 -39.18 22.38
C ILE A 44 -30.23 -38.98 23.82
N THR A 45 -30.40 -39.99 24.67
CA THR A 45 -30.13 -39.93 26.12
C THR A 45 -28.96 -40.80 26.56
N ASP A 46 -28.47 -41.68 25.69
CA ASP A 46 -27.23 -42.44 25.89
C ASP A 46 -26.21 -42.15 24.77
N PRO A 47 -24.88 -42.23 25.01
CA PRO A 47 -23.87 -41.90 24.02
C PRO A 47 -24.01 -42.71 22.72
N VAL A 48 -23.99 -42.06 21.57
CA VAL A 48 -24.17 -42.74 20.28
C VAL A 48 -23.29 -42.16 19.18
N VAL A 49 -22.81 -43.02 18.30
CA VAL A 49 -22.27 -42.66 16.99
C VAL A 49 -23.38 -42.84 15.95
N ILE A 50 -23.84 -41.75 15.36
CA ILE A 50 -24.72 -41.77 14.18
C ILE A 50 -23.85 -41.45 12.97
N ASP A 51 -23.55 -42.49 12.18
CA ASP A 51 -22.57 -42.39 11.09
C ASP A 51 -23.21 -42.61 9.72
N GLY A 52 -23.64 -41.52 9.08
CA GLY A 52 -24.20 -41.55 7.73
C GLY A 52 -23.21 -42.04 6.66
N TYR A 53 -21.90 -42.00 6.92
CA TYR A 53 -20.90 -42.54 5.99
C TYR A 53 -20.90 -44.07 5.92
N THR A 54 -21.59 -44.75 6.84
CA THR A 54 -21.80 -46.21 6.76
C THR A 54 -22.71 -46.63 5.60
N GLN A 55 -23.56 -45.71 5.10
CA GLN A 55 -24.41 -45.99 3.95
C GLN A 55 -23.55 -46.27 2.70
N PRO A 56 -23.73 -47.42 2.02
CA PRO A 56 -22.97 -47.76 0.82
C PRO A 56 -23.04 -46.65 -0.25
N GLY A 57 -21.86 -46.20 -0.68
CA GLY A 57 -21.70 -45.13 -1.67
C GLY A 57 -21.49 -43.73 -1.08
N ALA A 58 -21.62 -43.55 0.24
CA ALA A 58 -21.29 -42.30 0.90
C ALA A 58 -19.76 -42.13 0.98
N VAL A 59 -19.30 -40.88 0.84
CA VAL A 59 -17.87 -40.54 0.82
C VAL A 59 -17.66 -39.24 1.59
N ALA A 60 -16.69 -39.25 2.51
CA ALA A 60 -16.31 -38.05 3.26
C ALA A 60 -15.59 -37.03 2.37
N ASN A 61 -15.70 -35.76 2.72
CA ASN A 61 -15.03 -34.69 1.99
C ASN A 61 -13.50 -34.86 2.05
N SER A 62 -12.85 -34.66 0.90
CA SER A 62 -11.39 -34.66 0.75
C SER A 62 -10.84 -33.32 0.25
N GLN A 63 -11.71 -32.38 -0.14
CA GLN A 63 -11.28 -31.09 -0.71
C GLN A 63 -10.87 -30.10 0.38
N ALA A 64 -9.71 -29.47 0.20
CA ALA A 64 -9.27 -28.38 1.08
C ALA A 64 -10.20 -27.16 1.00
N ILE A 65 -10.63 -26.79 -0.21
CA ILE A 65 -11.59 -25.72 -0.51
C ILE A 65 -12.85 -26.36 -1.11
N GLY A 66 -14.03 -26.00 -0.61
CA GLY A 66 -15.27 -26.64 -1.01
C GLY A 66 -15.55 -27.92 -0.25
N SER A 67 -16.56 -28.67 -0.68
CA SER A 67 -16.88 -29.99 -0.17
C SER A 67 -17.30 -30.87 -1.34
N ASN A 68 -16.64 -32.02 -1.48
CA ASN A 68 -17.04 -33.09 -2.38
C ASN A 68 -17.63 -34.29 -1.63
N ALA A 69 -18.10 -34.08 -0.40
CA ALA A 69 -18.76 -35.13 0.35
C ALA A 69 -19.96 -35.66 -0.44
N VAL A 70 -20.10 -36.98 -0.51
CA VAL A 70 -21.29 -37.65 -1.01
C VAL A 70 -22.07 -38.13 0.21
N LEU A 71 -23.06 -37.33 0.63
CA LEU A 71 -23.91 -37.67 1.77
C LEU A 71 -25.20 -38.33 1.25
N LEU A 72 -25.45 -39.56 1.68
CA LEU A 72 -26.57 -40.36 1.17
C LEU A 72 -27.71 -40.53 2.17
N ILE A 73 -27.55 -40.11 3.43
CA ILE A 73 -28.62 -40.16 4.42
C ILE A 73 -29.17 -38.75 4.60
N GLU A 74 -30.41 -38.51 4.15
CA GLU A 74 -31.14 -37.27 4.39
C GLU A 74 -32.21 -37.49 5.46
N ILE A 75 -32.10 -36.78 6.58
CA ILE A 75 -33.14 -36.71 7.59
C ILE A 75 -33.95 -35.44 7.33
N SER A 76 -35.18 -35.62 6.85
CA SER A 76 -36.04 -34.52 6.44
C SER A 76 -37.20 -34.29 7.41
N GLY A 77 -37.26 -33.09 8.00
CA GLY A 77 -38.26 -32.71 8.99
C GLY A 77 -39.61 -32.26 8.42
N VAL A 78 -39.85 -32.40 7.11
CA VAL A 78 -41.05 -31.86 6.43
C VAL A 78 -42.38 -32.32 7.04
N SER A 79 -42.40 -33.48 7.72
CA SER A 79 -43.57 -34.04 8.38
C SER A 79 -43.39 -34.21 9.90
N ALA A 80 -42.32 -33.67 10.49
CA ALA A 80 -41.97 -33.89 11.89
C ALA A 80 -42.74 -32.98 12.88
N GLY A 81 -43.55 -32.03 12.38
CA GLY A 81 -44.23 -31.03 13.19
C GLY A 81 -43.26 -29.98 13.74
N GLY A 82 -43.55 -29.47 14.95
CA GLY A 82 -42.80 -28.42 15.66
C GLY A 82 -41.42 -28.83 16.22
N ALA A 83 -40.73 -29.78 15.59
CA ALA A 83 -39.58 -30.50 16.17
C ALA A 83 -38.21 -29.96 15.70
N ASN A 84 -37.19 -30.22 16.52
CA ASN A 84 -35.79 -30.23 16.08
C ASN A 84 -35.48 -31.55 15.33
N GLY A 85 -34.36 -31.58 14.60
CA GLY A 85 -33.90 -32.79 13.90
C GLY A 85 -33.38 -33.86 14.85
N LEU A 86 -32.16 -33.70 15.35
CA LEU A 86 -31.55 -34.58 16.34
C LEU A 86 -31.32 -33.80 17.64
N GLU A 87 -31.85 -34.29 18.76
CA GLU A 87 -31.69 -33.65 20.07
C GLU A 87 -30.82 -34.53 20.97
N LEU A 88 -29.58 -34.11 21.19
CA LEU A 88 -28.59 -34.81 22.01
C LEU A 88 -28.68 -34.33 23.46
N ARG A 89 -29.24 -35.20 24.30
CA ARG A 89 -29.25 -35.11 25.77
C ARG A 89 -28.30 -36.11 26.43
N ALA A 90 -27.38 -36.66 25.63
CA ALA A 90 -26.26 -37.50 26.07
C ALA A 90 -24.93 -36.78 25.84
N SER A 91 -23.91 -37.16 26.62
CA SER A 91 -22.53 -36.76 26.37
C SER A 91 -21.79 -37.77 25.48
N ASN A 92 -20.63 -37.40 24.95
CA ASN A 92 -19.72 -38.31 24.24
C ASN A 92 -20.31 -38.97 22.97
N SER A 93 -21.24 -38.29 22.29
CA SER A 93 -21.84 -38.75 21.04
C SER A 93 -21.15 -38.15 19.81
N VAL A 94 -21.26 -38.82 18.67
CA VAL A 94 -20.74 -38.35 17.37
C VAL A 94 -21.85 -38.40 16.33
N ILE A 95 -22.10 -37.27 15.65
CA ILE A 95 -23.03 -37.17 14.53
C ILE A 95 -22.24 -36.80 13.28
N ARG A 96 -22.23 -37.66 12.26
CA ARG A 96 -21.48 -37.40 11.04
C ARG A 96 -22.09 -37.95 9.76
N GLY A 97 -21.76 -37.32 8.64
CA GLY A 97 -22.12 -37.79 7.30
C GLY A 97 -23.62 -37.72 6.97
N LEU A 98 -24.37 -36.84 7.64
CA LEU A 98 -25.81 -36.69 7.46
C LEU A 98 -26.17 -35.39 6.75
N VAL A 99 -27.28 -35.42 6.03
CA VAL A 99 -28.01 -34.22 5.61
C VAL A 99 -29.19 -34.06 6.57
N VAL A 100 -29.31 -32.93 7.29
CA VAL A 100 -30.42 -32.67 8.22
C VAL A 100 -31.09 -31.35 7.87
N ASN A 101 -32.35 -31.41 7.47
CA ASN A 101 -33.01 -30.29 6.83
C ASN A 101 -34.54 -30.28 7.04
N ARG A 102 -35.19 -29.15 6.71
CA ARG A 102 -36.65 -28.98 6.75
C ARG A 102 -37.32 -29.23 8.10
N PHE A 103 -36.58 -29.22 9.21
CA PHE A 103 -37.19 -29.19 10.54
C PHE A 103 -37.73 -27.80 10.86
N SER A 104 -38.78 -27.66 11.66
CA SER A 104 -39.27 -26.34 12.06
C SER A 104 -38.35 -25.67 13.10
N GLY A 105 -37.68 -26.49 13.93
CA GLY A 105 -36.69 -26.07 14.90
C GLY A 105 -35.26 -26.10 14.35
N ALA A 106 -34.29 -26.36 15.21
CA ALA A 106 -32.90 -26.52 14.82
C ALA A 106 -32.66 -27.87 14.12
N GLY A 107 -31.66 -27.92 13.23
CA GLY A 107 -31.22 -29.18 12.62
C GLY A 107 -30.69 -30.15 13.67
N ILE A 108 -29.69 -29.72 14.45
CA ILE A 108 -29.13 -30.48 15.56
C ILE A 108 -29.14 -29.62 16.83
N SER A 109 -29.59 -30.18 17.95
CA SER A 109 -29.56 -29.54 19.26
C SER A 109 -28.63 -30.31 20.20
N LEU A 110 -27.71 -29.63 20.86
CA LEU A 110 -26.75 -30.19 21.81
C LEU A 110 -27.00 -29.62 23.21
N ALA A 111 -27.36 -30.49 24.17
CA ALA A 111 -27.68 -30.09 25.53
C ALA A 111 -26.65 -30.53 26.59
N MET A 112 -25.67 -31.36 26.21
CA MET A 112 -24.69 -31.98 27.11
C MET A 112 -23.26 -31.83 26.58
N THR A 113 -22.29 -32.57 27.13
CA THR A 113 -20.85 -32.37 26.89
C THR A 113 -20.21 -33.33 25.91
N ASN A 114 -19.02 -32.96 25.41
CA ASN A 114 -18.13 -33.86 24.67
C ASN A 114 -18.76 -34.47 23.42
N ASN A 115 -19.73 -33.80 22.80
CA ASN A 115 -20.34 -34.26 21.56
C ASN A 115 -19.59 -33.71 20.36
N THR A 116 -19.54 -34.48 19.28
CA THR A 116 -18.93 -34.07 18.00
C THR A 116 -19.96 -34.07 16.89
N VAL A 117 -20.08 -32.95 16.17
CA VAL A 117 -20.88 -32.82 14.95
C VAL A 117 -19.91 -32.53 13.81
N ALA A 118 -19.71 -33.47 12.88
CA ALA A 118 -18.67 -33.37 11.86
C ALA A 118 -19.12 -33.89 10.49
N GLY A 119 -18.73 -33.22 9.41
CA GLY A 119 -18.99 -33.69 8.04
C GLY A 119 -20.47 -33.75 7.65
N ASN A 120 -21.33 -32.93 8.28
CA ASN A 120 -22.78 -32.90 8.00
C ASN A 120 -23.18 -31.70 7.14
N TYR A 121 -24.29 -31.84 6.41
CA TYR A 121 -24.95 -30.76 5.68
C TYR A 121 -26.24 -30.37 6.40
N LEU A 122 -26.31 -29.15 6.94
CA LEU A 122 -27.39 -28.69 7.82
C LEU A 122 -28.10 -27.50 7.19
N GLY A 123 -29.37 -27.69 6.81
CA GLY A 123 -30.20 -26.67 6.16
C GLY A 123 -30.13 -26.66 4.63
N THR A 124 -29.44 -27.62 4.02
CA THR A 124 -29.28 -27.75 2.56
C THR A 124 -29.81 -29.09 2.04
N ASP A 125 -29.87 -29.23 0.73
CA ASP A 125 -30.05 -30.52 0.07
C ASP A 125 -28.76 -31.35 0.06
N PRO A 126 -28.80 -32.64 -0.35
CA PRO A 126 -27.63 -33.51 -0.35
C PRO A 126 -26.46 -33.07 -1.23
N SER A 127 -26.68 -32.21 -2.24
CA SER A 127 -25.58 -31.60 -2.99
C SER A 127 -24.98 -30.37 -2.31
N GLY A 128 -25.63 -29.85 -1.26
CA GLY A 128 -25.20 -28.66 -0.53
C GLY A 128 -25.32 -27.37 -1.33
N THR A 129 -26.13 -27.36 -2.39
CA THR A 129 -26.27 -26.21 -3.30
C THR A 129 -27.63 -25.56 -3.26
N VAL A 130 -28.64 -26.25 -2.72
CA VAL A 130 -30.01 -25.73 -2.59
C VAL A 130 -30.39 -25.65 -1.12
N ALA A 131 -30.91 -24.49 -0.70
CA ALA A 131 -31.39 -24.30 0.66
C ALA A 131 -32.65 -25.15 0.89
N ARG A 132 -32.65 -25.91 1.98
CA ARG A 132 -33.75 -26.71 2.51
C ARG A 132 -33.91 -26.42 4.00
N SER A 133 -34.15 -25.14 4.30
CA SER A 133 -34.09 -24.54 5.64
C SER A 133 -34.61 -25.42 6.76
N ASN A 134 -33.81 -25.58 7.80
CA ASN A 134 -34.36 -25.74 9.14
C ASN A 134 -34.95 -24.37 9.56
N GLY A 135 -36.11 -24.34 10.19
CA GLY A 135 -36.80 -23.10 10.56
C GLY A 135 -36.08 -22.34 11.69
N GLY A 136 -35.32 -23.05 12.52
CA GLY A 136 -34.40 -22.50 13.51
C GLY A 136 -32.95 -22.43 13.01
N ASP A 137 -32.01 -22.66 13.92
CA ASP A 137 -30.56 -22.68 13.64
C ASP A 137 -30.13 -23.98 12.95
N GLY A 138 -28.98 -23.97 12.28
CA GLY A 138 -28.37 -25.22 11.81
C GLY A 138 -27.99 -26.12 12.99
N ILE A 139 -27.24 -25.56 13.94
CA ILE A 139 -26.88 -26.18 15.20
C ILE A 139 -27.22 -25.25 16.37
N PHE A 140 -27.93 -25.75 17.36
CA PHE A 140 -28.24 -25.03 18.59
C PHE A 140 -27.55 -25.73 19.77
N VAL A 141 -26.58 -25.06 20.40
CA VAL A 141 -25.90 -25.56 21.60
C VAL A 141 -26.43 -24.73 22.77
N ALA A 142 -27.17 -25.36 23.67
CA ALA A 142 -27.74 -24.66 24.80
C ALA A 142 -27.81 -25.51 26.05
N ASN A 143 -27.59 -24.86 27.18
CA ASN A 143 -27.77 -25.48 28.47
C ASN A 143 -29.25 -25.45 28.88
N PHE A 144 -29.89 -26.62 28.98
CA PHE A 144 -31.27 -26.73 29.47
C PHE A 144 -31.37 -27.11 30.96
N VAL A 145 -30.29 -27.61 31.59
CA VAL A 145 -30.33 -28.11 32.98
C VAL A 145 -29.04 -27.83 33.77
N ILE A 146 -27.84 -28.23 33.27
CA ILE A 146 -26.48 -27.69 33.57
C ILE A 146 -25.50 -28.33 32.56
N GLY A 147 -24.60 -27.54 31.95
CA GLY A 147 -23.28 -28.04 31.54
C GLY A 147 -23.04 -28.41 30.07
N ALA A 148 -23.76 -27.86 29.09
CA ALA A 148 -23.38 -28.02 27.68
C ALA A 148 -21.99 -27.40 27.42
N ALA A 149 -20.96 -28.24 27.34
CA ALA A 149 -19.58 -27.82 27.23
C ALA A 149 -18.67 -28.84 26.53
N ASN A 150 -17.48 -28.41 26.08
CA ASN A 150 -16.51 -29.30 25.42
C ASN A 150 -17.06 -29.96 24.15
N ASN A 151 -18.02 -29.32 23.48
CA ASN A 151 -18.58 -29.83 22.23
C ASN A 151 -17.71 -29.37 21.05
N THR A 152 -17.57 -30.23 20.05
CA THR A 152 -16.84 -29.93 18.81
C THR A 152 -17.80 -29.87 17.64
N ILE A 153 -17.83 -28.75 16.94
CA ILE A 153 -18.55 -28.55 15.69
C ILE A 153 -17.51 -28.41 14.58
N GLY A 154 -17.39 -29.45 13.77
CA GLY A 154 -16.43 -29.56 12.69
C GLY A 154 -15.15 -30.27 13.14
N GLY A 155 -14.01 -29.80 12.64
CA GLY A 155 -12.69 -30.38 12.92
C GLY A 155 -11.60 -29.78 12.04
N VAL A 156 -10.37 -30.29 12.18
CA VAL A 156 -9.20 -29.76 11.46
C VAL A 156 -8.97 -30.39 10.10
N THR A 157 -9.72 -31.45 9.76
CA THR A 157 -9.59 -32.12 8.46
C THR A 157 -10.74 -31.73 7.54
N PRO A 158 -10.54 -31.78 6.20
CA PRO A 158 -11.64 -31.62 5.25
C PRO A 158 -12.85 -32.52 5.51
N ALA A 159 -12.64 -33.74 6.00
CA ALA A 159 -13.70 -34.72 6.25
C ALA A 159 -14.65 -34.30 7.37
N ASP A 160 -14.14 -33.53 8.34
CA ASP A 160 -14.92 -33.07 9.50
C ASP A 160 -15.74 -31.81 9.20
N ARG A 161 -15.51 -31.14 8.07
CA ARG A 161 -16.17 -29.89 7.70
C ARG A 161 -17.69 -30.05 7.61
N ASN A 162 -18.42 -29.38 8.49
CA ASN A 162 -19.85 -29.19 8.28
C ASN A 162 -20.10 -28.08 7.26
N LEU A 163 -21.19 -28.23 6.52
CA LEU A 163 -21.82 -27.19 5.70
C LEU A 163 -23.10 -26.75 6.40
N ILE A 164 -23.10 -25.54 6.97
CA ILE A 164 -24.17 -25.05 7.84
C ILE A 164 -24.77 -23.80 7.20
N SER A 165 -25.79 -24.01 6.37
CA SER A 165 -26.21 -23.01 5.38
C SER A 165 -27.70 -23.14 5.07
N GLY A 166 -28.33 -22.07 4.60
CA GLY A 166 -29.75 -22.06 4.25
C GLY A 166 -30.71 -22.16 5.43
N ASN A 167 -30.27 -21.95 6.68
CA ASN A 167 -31.11 -22.05 7.87
C ASN A 167 -31.92 -20.76 8.13
N GLY A 168 -33.03 -20.92 8.87
CA GLY A 168 -34.02 -19.87 9.11
C GLY A 168 -33.58 -18.82 10.13
N ARG A 169 -32.57 -19.14 10.95
CA ARG A 169 -31.93 -18.25 11.93
C ARG A 169 -30.41 -18.24 11.75
N ASN A 170 -29.62 -18.41 12.82
CA ASN A 170 -28.16 -18.45 12.71
C ASN A 170 -27.70 -19.79 12.12
N GLY A 171 -26.47 -19.84 11.61
CA GLY A 171 -25.83 -21.11 11.31
C GLY A 171 -25.65 -21.94 12.58
N ILE A 172 -24.95 -21.35 13.56
CA ILE A 172 -24.70 -21.94 14.87
C ILE A 172 -25.11 -20.94 15.95
N THR A 173 -25.87 -21.39 16.94
CA THR A 173 -26.17 -20.61 18.15
C THR A 173 -25.57 -21.30 19.38
N MET A 174 -24.93 -20.51 20.24
CA MET A 174 -24.32 -20.89 21.51
C MET A 174 -24.95 -20.07 22.63
N ASP A 175 -25.70 -20.73 23.53
CA ASP A 175 -26.42 -20.07 24.60
C ASP A 175 -26.21 -20.75 25.97
N GLN A 176 -25.52 -20.03 26.87
CA GLN A 176 -25.07 -20.47 28.18
C GLN A 176 -24.14 -21.70 28.15
N VAL A 177 -23.19 -21.68 27.20
CA VAL A 177 -22.25 -22.79 26.93
C VAL A 177 -20.80 -22.36 27.12
N SER A 178 -19.91 -23.32 27.37
CA SER A 178 -18.47 -23.09 27.47
C SER A 178 -17.67 -24.17 26.78
N ASN A 179 -16.42 -23.88 26.44
CA ASN A 179 -15.50 -24.76 25.73
C ASN A 179 -16.12 -25.40 24.48
N THR A 180 -16.97 -24.68 23.74
CA THR A 180 -17.43 -25.17 22.43
C THR A 180 -16.40 -24.78 21.37
N PHE A 181 -15.98 -25.77 20.59
CA PHE A 181 -14.97 -25.63 19.55
C PHE A 181 -15.63 -25.67 18.18
N VAL A 182 -15.59 -24.57 17.45
CA VAL A 182 -16.15 -24.45 16.10
C VAL A 182 -14.99 -24.36 15.13
N TYR A 183 -14.64 -25.46 14.46
CA TYR A 183 -13.44 -25.57 13.62
C TYR A 183 -13.74 -26.03 12.18
N GLY A 184 -13.11 -25.38 11.21
CA GLY A 184 -13.05 -25.86 9.83
C GLY A 184 -14.39 -25.92 9.08
N ASN A 185 -15.43 -25.25 9.57
CA ASN A 185 -16.78 -25.28 9.00
C ASN A 185 -16.97 -24.26 7.87
N TYR A 186 -17.92 -24.54 6.98
CA TYR A 186 -18.47 -23.57 6.02
C TYR A 186 -19.84 -23.12 6.49
N ILE A 187 -20.01 -21.81 6.72
CA ILE A 187 -21.20 -21.24 7.33
C ILE A 187 -21.73 -20.11 6.46
N GLY A 188 -22.90 -20.33 5.85
CA GLY A 188 -23.57 -19.37 4.96
C GLY A 188 -23.18 -19.48 3.47
N LEU A 189 -22.36 -20.47 3.10
CA LEU A 189 -21.93 -20.75 1.73
C LEU A 189 -22.53 -22.08 1.23
N ASN A 190 -22.60 -22.24 -0.08
CA ASN A 190 -22.88 -23.54 -0.70
C ASN A 190 -21.66 -24.49 -0.59
N ALA A 191 -21.84 -25.74 -1.01
CA ALA A 191 -20.79 -26.76 -0.98
C ALA A 191 -19.52 -26.39 -1.76
N THR A 192 -19.57 -25.48 -2.74
CA THR A 192 -18.34 -25.05 -3.45
C THR A 192 -17.49 -24.10 -2.60
N GLY A 193 -18.05 -23.50 -1.55
CA GLY A 193 -17.36 -22.51 -0.71
C GLY A 193 -17.19 -21.15 -1.35
N LEU A 194 -17.95 -20.85 -2.41
CA LEU A 194 -17.77 -19.63 -3.22
C LEU A 194 -19.05 -18.79 -3.34
N ALA A 195 -20.23 -19.41 -3.34
CA ALA A 195 -21.50 -18.69 -3.46
C ALA A 195 -22.26 -18.73 -2.13
N ALA A 196 -22.89 -17.62 -1.79
CA ALA A 196 -23.74 -17.51 -0.61
C ALA A 196 -24.93 -18.48 -0.71
N LEU A 197 -25.17 -19.21 0.37
CA LEU A 197 -26.37 -19.97 0.64
C LEU A 197 -26.82 -19.59 2.06
N ARG A 198 -27.36 -18.38 2.13
CA ARG A 198 -27.54 -17.58 3.33
C ARG A 198 -28.24 -18.30 4.48
N ASN A 199 -27.66 -18.25 5.68
CA ASN A 199 -28.42 -18.33 6.93
C ASN A 199 -29.06 -16.96 7.20
N ASN A 200 -30.34 -16.91 7.56
CA ASN A 200 -31.09 -15.64 7.57
C ASN A 200 -30.63 -14.63 8.65
N GLU A 201 -30.02 -15.10 9.74
CA GLU A 201 -29.40 -14.26 10.77
C GLU A 201 -27.86 -14.27 10.61
N SER A 202 -27.11 -14.37 11.71
CA SER A 202 -25.64 -14.41 11.72
C SER A 202 -25.08 -15.80 11.40
N GLY A 203 -23.81 -15.88 11.03
CA GLY A 203 -23.14 -17.17 10.87
C GLY A 203 -23.05 -17.93 12.20
N VAL A 204 -22.47 -17.28 13.21
CA VAL A 204 -22.35 -17.80 14.58
C VAL A 204 -22.86 -16.76 15.56
N GLY A 205 -23.78 -17.15 16.46
CA GLY A 205 -24.28 -16.31 17.54
C GLY A 205 -23.88 -16.85 18.91
N ILE A 206 -23.19 -16.04 19.71
CA ILE A 206 -22.88 -16.31 21.12
C ILE A 206 -23.72 -15.36 21.97
N PHE A 207 -24.72 -15.90 22.65
CA PHE A 207 -25.64 -15.07 23.44
C PHE A 207 -25.16 -14.95 24.88
N ARG A 208 -24.82 -16.10 25.48
CA ARG A 208 -24.35 -16.20 26.87
C ARG A 208 -23.34 -17.35 26.94
N GLY A 209 -22.37 -17.26 27.84
CA GLY A 209 -21.41 -18.34 28.09
C GLY A 209 -20.02 -18.07 27.52
N PHE A 210 -19.03 -18.73 28.12
CA PHE A 210 -17.60 -18.52 27.88
C PHE A 210 -16.74 -19.53 28.64
N PRO A 211 -15.47 -19.74 28.24
CA PRO A 211 -14.88 -19.32 26.95
C PRO A 211 -15.40 -20.19 25.80
N ASN A 212 -15.44 -19.70 24.56
CA ASN A 212 -15.74 -20.52 23.37
C ASN A 212 -14.76 -20.18 22.25
N PHE A 213 -14.57 -21.11 21.30
CA PHE A 213 -13.50 -21.04 20.31
C PHE A 213 -14.08 -21.13 18.91
N ILE A 214 -14.05 -20.02 18.18
CA ILE A 214 -14.49 -19.92 16.80
C ILE A 214 -13.22 -19.78 15.99
N GLY A 215 -12.83 -20.88 15.34
CA GLY A 215 -11.55 -20.97 14.65
C GLY A 215 -10.37 -21.10 15.60
N GLY A 216 -9.18 -21.16 15.02
CA GLY A 216 -7.92 -21.34 15.72
C GLY A 216 -6.74 -21.03 14.80
N SER A 217 -5.55 -20.88 15.38
CA SER A 217 -4.33 -20.54 14.63
C SER A 217 -3.67 -21.74 13.93
N ALA A 218 -4.06 -22.98 14.26
CA ALA A 218 -3.53 -24.16 13.60
C ALA A 218 -4.22 -24.41 12.23
N ALA A 219 -3.48 -25.04 11.32
CA ALA A 219 -3.99 -25.37 10.00
C ALA A 219 -5.30 -26.19 10.09
N GLY A 220 -6.31 -25.77 9.32
CA GLY A 220 -7.62 -26.42 9.28
C GLY A 220 -8.61 -26.00 10.37
N GLN A 221 -8.18 -25.27 11.42
CA GLN A 221 -9.10 -24.80 12.47
C GLN A 221 -9.99 -23.64 12.02
N GLY A 222 -9.48 -22.77 11.14
CA GLY A 222 -10.22 -21.60 10.65
C GLY A 222 -11.53 -21.95 9.94
N ASN A 223 -12.63 -21.32 10.35
CA ASN A 223 -13.91 -21.43 9.63
C ASN A 223 -13.94 -20.48 8.42
N VAL A 224 -14.82 -20.77 7.46
CA VAL A 224 -15.23 -19.83 6.42
C VAL A 224 -16.66 -19.39 6.71
N ILE A 225 -16.82 -18.13 7.09
CA ILE A 225 -18.09 -17.55 7.55
C ILE A 225 -18.45 -16.40 6.62
N SER A 226 -19.37 -16.65 5.69
CA SER A 226 -19.65 -15.71 4.61
C SER A 226 -21.07 -15.87 4.08
N GLY A 227 -21.64 -14.79 3.54
CA GLY A 227 -22.96 -14.81 2.91
C GLY A 227 -24.12 -14.95 3.91
N ASN A 228 -23.90 -14.70 5.20
CA ASN A 228 -24.95 -14.70 6.22
C ASN A 228 -25.76 -13.39 6.17
N GLY A 229 -27.01 -13.42 6.63
CA GLY A 229 -27.95 -12.30 6.51
C GLY A 229 -27.64 -11.12 7.44
N LEU A 230 -26.99 -11.38 8.57
CA LEU A 230 -26.50 -10.39 9.52
C LEU A 230 -24.98 -10.52 9.65
N ASN A 231 -24.46 -10.62 10.87
CA ASN A 231 -23.03 -10.63 11.13
C ASN A 231 -22.38 -11.99 10.80
N GLY A 232 -21.06 -12.01 10.60
CA GLY A 232 -20.32 -13.27 10.55
C GLY A 232 -20.39 -13.99 11.90
N VAL A 233 -19.91 -13.32 12.94
CA VAL A 233 -19.99 -13.74 14.34
C VAL A 233 -20.58 -12.59 15.15
N VAL A 234 -21.59 -12.88 15.98
CA VAL A 234 -22.11 -11.93 16.96
C VAL A 234 -21.89 -12.48 18.37
N VAL A 235 -21.38 -11.64 19.27
CA VAL A 235 -21.21 -11.97 20.69
C VAL A 235 -22.04 -10.97 21.50
N GLN A 236 -23.18 -11.39 22.04
CA GLN A 236 -24.02 -10.52 22.87
C GLN A 236 -23.61 -10.53 24.34
N GLY A 237 -22.89 -11.55 24.79
CA GLY A 237 -22.43 -11.64 26.17
C GLY A 237 -21.46 -12.79 26.44
N GLY A 238 -20.68 -12.64 27.50
CA GLY A 238 -19.60 -13.55 27.86
C GLY A 238 -18.23 -13.03 27.44
N GLN A 239 -17.20 -13.36 28.22
CA GLN A 239 -15.81 -12.95 27.99
C GLN A 239 -15.00 -14.10 27.40
N ALA A 240 -13.71 -13.93 27.10
CA ALA A 240 -12.81 -14.99 26.69
C ALA A 240 -13.33 -15.85 25.49
N ASN A 241 -14.18 -15.28 24.63
CA ASN A 241 -14.60 -15.95 23.41
C ASN A 241 -13.57 -15.63 22.32
N GLN A 242 -12.81 -16.64 21.93
CA GLN A 242 -11.71 -16.51 20.99
C GLN A 242 -12.22 -16.66 19.56
N ILE A 243 -11.99 -15.63 18.72
CA ILE A 243 -12.47 -15.58 17.33
C ILE A 243 -11.28 -15.37 16.41
N VAL A 244 -10.47 -16.40 16.20
CA VAL A 244 -9.17 -16.27 15.49
C VAL A 244 -9.06 -17.23 14.33
N GLY A 245 -8.27 -16.86 13.31
CA GLY A 245 -7.97 -17.72 12.16
C GLY A 245 -9.13 -17.97 11.20
N ASN A 246 -10.28 -17.30 11.39
CA ASN A 246 -11.43 -17.42 10.52
C ASN A 246 -11.28 -16.54 9.28
N ARG A 247 -11.89 -16.98 8.17
CA ARG A 247 -12.14 -16.14 7.00
C ARG A 247 -13.57 -15.65 7.09
N ILE A 248 -13.75 -14.40 7.46
CA ILE A 248 -15.05 -13.78 7.67
C ILE A 248 -15.19 -12.65 6.64
N TYR A 249 -16.15 -12.76 5.74
CA TYR A 249 -16.32 -11.77 4.65
C TYR A 249 -17.71 -11.84 4.03
N ALA A 250 -18.15 -10.73 3.43
CA ALA A 250 -19.38 -10.64 2.65
C ALA A 250 -20.62 -11.13 3.43
N ASN A 251 -20.68 -10.82 4.72
CA ASN A 251 -21.90 -10.97 5.51
C ASN A 251 -22.76 -9.70 5.36
N GLY A 252 -24.04 -9.77 5.71
CA GLY A 252 -24.95 -8.62 5.60
C GLY A 252 -24.72 -7.51 6.64
N GLY A 253 -24.05 -7.85 7.74
CA GLY A 253 -23.58 -6.94 8.79
C GLY A 253 -22.05 -6.99 8.93
N LEU A 254 -21.54 -6.79 10.15
CA LEU A 254 -20.11 -6.88 10.44
C LEU A 254 -19.64 -8.33 10.41
N GLY A 255 -18.37 -8.58 10.14
CA GLY A 255 -17.78 -9.91 10.30
C GLY A 255 -17.71 -10.33 11.78
N ILE A 256 -17.38 -9.43 12.69
CA ILE A 256 -17.50 -9.66 14.14
C ILE A 256 -18.22 -8.44 14.74
N ASP A 257 -19.27 -8.71 15.52
CA ASP A 257 -20.07 -7.70 16.23
C ASP A 257 -20.13 -8.05 17.73
N LEU A 258 -19.54 -7.19 18.58
CA LEU A 258 -19.58 -7.33 20.03
C LEU A 258 -20.74 -6.50 20.60
N GLY A 259 -21.51 -7.08 21.51
CA GLY A 259 -22.69 -6.42 22.10
C GLY A 259 -23.91 -6.30 21.17
N ALA A 260 -23.77 -6.63 19.87
CA ALA A 260 -24.76 -6.33 18.84
C ALA A 260 -25.03 -4.82 18.71
N SER A 261 -23.98 -4.02 18.86
CA SER A 261 -24.01 -2.54 18.85
C SER A 261 -23.62 -1.93 17.51
N GLY A 262 -23.11 -2.74 16.56
CA GLY A 262 -22.28 -2.20 15.48
C GLY A 262 -20.84 -1.94 15.97
N PRO A 263 -19.99 -1.22 15.20
CA PRO A 263 -18.59 -1.06 15.57
C PRO A 263 -18.43 -0.37 16.92
N ASP A 264 -17.82 -1.06 17.89
CA ASP A 264 -17.53 -0.54 19.21
C ASP A 264 -16.47 0.56 19.12
N ALA A 265 -16.68 1.65 19.87
CA ALA A 265 -15.76 2.78 19.88
C ALA A 265 -14.58 2.50 20.81
N ASN A 266 -13.36 2.75 20.32
CA ASN A 266 -12.17 2.59 21.16
C ASN A 266 -12.14 3.58 22.33
N ASP A 267 -11.87 3.08 23.54
CA ASP A 267 -11.79 3.85 24.78
C ASP A 267 -10.36 3.88 25.39
N ILE A 268 -10.18 4.55 26.55
CA ILE A 268 -8.88 4.61 27.24
C ILE A 268 -8.88 3.61 28.41
N GLY A 269 -7.96 2.66 28.36
CA GLY A 269 -7.58 1.76 29.44
C GLY A 269 -8.45 0.50 29.57
N ASP A 270 -9.30 0.22 28.56
CA ASP A 270 -10.23 -0.92 28.43
C ASP A 270 -10.90 -1.39 29.74
N GLY A 271 -11.48 -0.43 30.48
CA GLY A 271 -12.23 -0.69 31.70
C GLY A 271 -13.63 -1.30 31.48
N ASP A 272 -13.97 -1.63 30.23
CA ASP A 272 -15.30 -2.06 29.82
C ASP A 272 -15.63 -3.51 30.21
N GLY A 273 -16.93 -3.76 30.39
CA GLY A 273 -17.50 -5.07 30.64
C GLY A 273 -18.16 -5.65 29.40
N GLY A 274 -19.01 -6.67 29.58
CA GLY A 274 -19.82 -7.19 28.47
C GLY A 274 -19.11 -8.20 27.56
N ALA A 275 -19.52 -8.24 26.30
CA ALA A 275 -19.07 -9.21 25.31
C ALA A 275 -17.58 -9.02 25.01
N ASN A 276 -16.77 -10.03 25.32
CA ASN A 276 -15.31 -9.96 25.17
C ASN A 276 -14.68 -8.69 25.78
N THR A 277 -15.24 -8.21 26.90
CA THR A 277 -14.86 -6.96 27.58
C THR A 277 -14.85 -5.73 26.68
N SER A 278 -15.57 -5.77 25.54
CA SER A 278 -15.51 -4.77 24.48
C SER A 278 -14.08 -4.32 24.16
N ILE A 279 -13.15 -5.28 24.12
CA ILE A 279 -11.73 -4.99 23.91
C ILE A 279 -11.53 -4.18 22.62
N ASN A 280 -10.77 -3.09 22.75
CA ASN A 280 -10.50 -2.15 21.68
C ASN A 280 -9.90 -2.83 20.44
N ALA A 281 -10.40 -2.47 19.27
CA ALA A 281 -9.82 -2.88 18.00
C ALA A 281 -8.52 -2.07 17.72
N PRO A 282 -7.52 -2.65 17.03
CA PRO A 282 -6.31 -1.91 16.69
C PRO A 282 -6.61 -0.81 15.67
N VAL A 283 -5.89 0.32 15.75
CA VAL A 283 -5.98 1.42 14.78
C VAL A 283 -4.81 1.34 13.82
N LEU A 284 -5.09 0.96 12.58
CA LEU A 284 -4.10 0.91 11.51
C LEU A 284 -3.92 2.29 10.87
N TYR A 285 -2.67 2.72 10.66
CA TYR A 285 -2.36 4.01 10.01
C TYR A 285 -1.46 3.88 8.79
N ALA A 286 -0.91 2.68 8.52
CA ALA A 286 -0.17 2.40 7.31
C ALA A 286 -0.25 0.91 6.95
N ALA A 287 -0.53 0.62 5.68
CA ALA A 287 -0.32 -0.67 5.06
C ALA A 287 0.51 -0.46 3.79
N VAL A 288 1.81 -0.71 3.88
CA VAL A 288 2.77 -0.53 2.80
C VAL A 288 3.02 -1.87 2.12
N SER A 289 2.61 -1.98 0.86
CA SER A 289 2.78 -3.19 0.06
C SER A 289 4.01 -3.07 -0.82
N ALA A 290 4.91 -4.06 -0.73
CA ALA A 290 6.13 -4.17 -1.52
C ALA A 290 6.23 -5.56 -2.14
N PRO A 291 7.15 -5.79 -3.09
CA PRO A 291 7.39 -7.14 -3.62
C PRO A 291 7.69 -8.14 -2.50
N ALA A 292 6.92 -9.22 -2.46
CA ALA A 292 6.98 -10.31 -1.46
C ALA A 292 6.66 -9.96 0.01
N SER A 293 6.38 -8.69 0.35
CA SER A 293 6.08 -8.31 1.75
C SER A 293 5.11 -7.15 1.86
N THR A 294 4.29 -7.16 2.91
CA THR A 294 3.42 -6.04 3.29
C THR A 294 3.72 -5.61 4.72
N THR A 295 4.14 -4.36 4.92
CA THR A 295 4.37 -3.80 6.25
C THR A 295 3.12 -3.07 6.74
N VAL A 296 2.62 -3.46 7.91
CA VAL A 296 1.44 -2.86 8.55
C VAL A 296 1.86 -2.23 9.87
N ASN A 297 1.51 -0.96 10.08
CA ASN A 297 1.75 -0.27 11.34
C ASN A 297 0.44 0.21 11.95
N GLY A 298 0.37 0.11 13.26
CA GLY A 298 -0.80 0.51 14.02
C GLY A 298 -0.50 0.78 15.48
N LEU A 299 -1.51 1.32 16.15
CA LEU A 299 -1.55 1.59 17.58
C LEU A 299 -2.79 0.93 18.18
N PHE A 300 -2.79 0.73 19.49
CA PHE A 300 -3.98 0.33 20.23
C PHE A 300 -3.85 0.82 21.68
N ASN A 301 -4.98 0.91 22.37
CA ASN A 301 -5.01 1.19 23.80
C ASN A 301 -5.84 0.11 24.49
N SER A 302 -5.33 -0.42 25.60
CA SER A 302 -5.90 -1.56 26.33
C SER A 302 -5.29 -1.63 27.73
N ALA A 303 -5.58 -2.67 28.52
CA ALA A 303 -5.07 -2.81 29.89
C ALA A 303 -3.54 -2.69 29.92
N ALA A 304 -3.03 -1.93 30.88
CA ALA A 304 -1.62 -1.56 30.99
C ALA A 304 -0.69 -2.75 31.29
N ASN A 305 0.52 -2.73 30.71
CA ASN A 305 1.58 -3.73 30.88
C ASN A 305 1.16 -5.17 30.49
N GLN A 306 0.24 -5.31 29.54
CA GLN A 306 -0.27 -6.60 29.07
C GLN A 306 0.24 -6.92 27.65
N SER A 307 0.25 -8.21 27.31
CA SER A 307 0.59 -8.69 25.96
C SER A 307 -0.67 -9.04 25.18
N TYR A 308 -0.68 -8.67 23.90
CA TYR A 308 -1.77 -8.89 22.97
C TYR A 308 -1.26 -9.48 21.67
N THR A 309 -2.09 -10.28 21.01
CA THR A 309 -1.86 -10.74 19.64
C THR A 309 -2.64 -9.87 18.68
N VAL A 310 -1.94 -9.26 17.73
CA VAL A 310 -2.54 -8.50 16.63
C VAL A 310 -2.56 -9.40 15.40
N THR A 311 -3.75 -9.73 14.91
CA THR A 311 -3.93 -10.61 13.74
C THR A 311 -4.40 -9.82 12.53
N PHE A 312 -3.78 -10.01 11.38
CA PHE A 312 -4.01 -9.22 10.17
C PHE A 312 -4.72 -10.00 9.08
N TYR A 313 -5.64 -9.32 8.39
CA TYR A 313 -6.38 -9.87 7.27
C TYR A 313 -6.38 -8.87 6.10
N ALA A 314 -6.39 -9.40 4.88
CA ALA A 314 -6.66 -8.63 3.67
C ALA A 314 -8.06 -8.95 3.13
N SER A 315 -8.69 -7.94 2.55
CA SER A 315 -9.93 -8.05 1.78
C SER A 315 -9.77 -7.31 0.45
N PRO A 316 -10.41 -7.78 -0.63
CA PRO A 316 -10.37 -7.11 -1.93
C PRO A 316 -10.89 -5.68 -1.88
N GLN A 317 -11.89 -5.41 -1.03
CA GLN A 317 -12.51 -4.12 -0.81
C GLN A 317 -12.83 -3.97 0.68
N CYS A 318 -12.98 -2.72 1.14
CA CYS A 318 -13.52 -2.48 2.46
C CYS A 318 -15.01 -2.82 2.49
N ASP A 319 -15.46 -3.31 3.64
CA ASP A 319 -16.88 -3.43 3.92
C ASP A 319 -17.56 -2.05 3.91
N ALA A 320 -18.88 -2.03 3.65
CA ALA A 320 -19.65 -0.80 3.58
C ALA A 320 -19.67 -0.02 4.91
N SER A 321 -19.49 -0.69 6.05
CA SER A 321 -19.37 -0.03 7.36
C SER A 321 -18.06 0.75 7.53
N GLY A 322 -17.03 0.45 6.72
CA GLY A 322 -15.66 0.92 6.94
C GLY A 322 -14.83 0.03 7.88
N PHE A 323 -15.45 -0.97 8.49
CA PHE A 323 -14.91 -1.89 9.49
C PHE A 323 -15.25 -3.33 9.15
N GLY A 324 -14.85 -4.29 9.98
CA GLY A 324 -15.70 -5.45 10.17
C GLY A 324 -15.37 -6.72 9.40
N GLU A 325 -14.53 -6.77 8.36
CA GLU A 325 -14.34 -8.02 7.60
C GLU A 325 -12.86 -8.39 7.35
N GLY A 326 -12.58 -9.68 7.19
CA GLY A 326 -11.24 -10.25 6.98
C GLY A 326 -11.26 -11.55 6.16
N GLN A 327 -11.03 -11.44 4.85
CA GLN A 327 -11.16 -12.58 3.93
C GLN A 327 -9.92 -13.47 3.84
N ILE A 328 -8.73 -12.88 3.90
CA ILE A 328 -7.44 -13.54 3.67
C ILE A 328 -6.55 -13.30 4.88
N TYR A 329 -6.21 -14.35 5.61
CA TYR A 329 -5.27 -14.28 6.73
C TYR A 329 -3.85 -13.92 6.22
N LEU A 330 -3.23 -12.91 6.82
CA LEU A 330 -1.89 -12.44 6.44
C LEU A 330 -0.81 -12.83 7.47
N GLY A 331 -1.19 -13.00 8.73
CA GLY A 331 -0.26 -13.30 9.82
C GLY A 331 -0.68 -12.63 11.12
N ALA A 332 0.17 -12.76 12.14
CA ALA A 332 -0.02 -12.12 13.43
C ALA A 332 1.31 -11.71 14.06
N VAL A 333 1.27 -10.72 14.96
CA VAL A 333 2.40 -10.30 15.79
C VAL A 333 1.95 -10.16 17.25
N THR A 334 2.89 -10.23 18.18
CA THR A 334 2.65 -9.90 19.58
C THR A 334 3.08 -8.46 19.84
N ALA A 335 2.26 -7.71 20.58
CA ALA A 335 2.55 -6.35 21.01
C ALA A 335 2.18 -6.16 22.49
N THR A 336 2.86 -5.24 23.17
CA THR A 336 2.64 -4.97 24.60
C THR A 336 2.21 -3.54 24.82
N THR A 337 1.37 -3.31 25.84
CA THR A 337 0.99 -1.98 26.30
C THR A 337 1.96 -1.44 27.35
N ASP A 338 2.14 -0.12 27.39
CA ASP A 338 2.88 0.57 28.44
C ASP A 338 2.06 0.71 29.75
N ALA A 339 2.62 1.44 30.72
CA ALA A 339 1.96 1.70 32.01
C ALA A 339 0.69 2.57 31.90
N SER A 340 0.46 3.21 30.75
CA SER A 340 -0.74 3.98 30.41
C SER A 340 -1.67 3.21 29.47
N GLY A 341 -1.40 1.93 29.20
CA GLY A 341 -2.24 1.12 28.32
C GLY A 341 -1.98 1.30 26.83
N ASN A 342 -1.00 2.11 26.43
CA ASN A 342 -0.72 2.36 25.01
C ASN A 342 0.18 1.28 24.43
N GLY A 343 -0.26 0.64 23.36
CA GLY A 343 0.50 -0.32 22.58
C GLY A 343 0.74 0.16 21.15
N GLY A 344 1.87 -0.25 20.57
CA GLY A 344 2.20 0.02 19.18
C GLY A 344 2.84 -1.20 18.53
N PHE A 345 2.65 -1.35 17.22
CA PHE A 345 3.22 -2.45 16.47
C PHE A 345 3.60 -2.05 15.05
N GLY A 346 4.64 -2.70 14.54
CA GLY A 346 4.99 -2.76 13.12
C GLY A 346 5.18 -4.22 12.73
N ALA A 347 4.37 -4.70 11.79
CA ALA A 347 4.39 -6.07 11.31
C ALA A 347 4.87 -6.10 9.86
N THR A 348 5.80 -7.00 9.53
CA THR A 348 6.12 -7.31 8.12
C THR A 348 5.54 -8.68 7.81
N LEU A 349 4.51 -8.69 6.98
CA LEU A 349 3.72 -9.86 6.63
C LEU A 349 4.16 -10.41 5.27
N PRO A 350 4.13 -11.73 5.07
CA PRO A 350 4.50 -12.33 3.80
C PRO A 350 3.47 -11.99 2.70
N GLY A 351 3.97 -11.73 1.50
CA GLY A 351 3.15 -11.50 0.31
C GLY A 351 2.92 -10.02 -0.02
N THR A 352 2.64 -9.78 -1.30
CA THR A 352 2.29 -8.46 -1.84
C THR A 352 0.78 -8.35 -1.95
N LEU A 353 0.22 -7.28 -1.38
CA LEU A 353 -1.16 -6.89 -1.62
C LEU A 353 -1.23 -5.98 -2.85
N ALA A 354 -2.22 -6.24 -3.71
CA ALA A 354 -2.52 -5.37 -4.84
C ALA A 354 -2.99 -3.99 -4.34
N SER A 355 -2.66 -2.93 -5.10
CA SER A 355 -3.10 -1.59 -4.75
C SER A 355 -4.63 -1.52 -4.73
N GLY A 356 -5.19 -0.95 -3.65
CA GLY A 356 -6.63 -0.86 -3.44
C GLY A 356 -7.23 -2.01 -2.63
N GLN A 357 -6.50 -3.11 -2.40
CA GLN A 357 -6.86 -4.04 -1.33
C GLN A 357 -6.78 -3.34 0.02
N VAL A 358 -7.57 -3.78 0.97
CA VAL A 358 -7.57 -3.24 2.33
C VAL A 358 -7.07 -4.26 3.33
N VAL A 359 -6.46 -3.76 4.40
CA VAL A 359 -6.04 -4.52 5.56
C VAL A 359 -6.93 -4.14 6.74
N THR A 360 -7.38 -5.16 7.47
CA THR A 360 -8.02 -5.06 8.78
C THR A 360 -7.24 -5.88 9.78
N ALA A 361 -7.45 -5.64 11.07
CA ALA A 361 -6.81 -6.40 12.13
C ALA A 361 -7.74 -6.64 13.32
N LEU A 362 -7.44 -7.69 14.07
CA LEU A 362 -8.06 -8.05 15.34
C LEU A 362 -7.03 -7.94 16.46
N LEU A 363 -7.47 -7.56 17.65
CA LEU A 363 -6.71 -7.67 18.89
C LEU A 363 -7.24 -8.87 19.68
N THR A 364 -6.34 -9.69 20.23
CA THR A 364 -6.69 -10.78 21.15
C THR A 364 -5.83 -10.70 22.40
N ASP A 365 -6.45 -10.67 23.57
CA ASP A 365 -5.73 -10.66 24.85
C ASP A 365 -5.32 -12.07 25.31
N ALA A 366 -4.63 -12.14 26.46
CA ALA A 366 -4.19 -13.41 27.04
C ALA A 366 -5.34 -14.28 27.60
N ALA A 367 -6.51 -13.68 27.89
CA ALA A 367 -7.69 -14.40 28.35
C ALA A 367 -8.49 -15.02 27.18
N GLY A 368 -8.23 -14.58 25.95
CA GLY A 368 -8.92 -15.02 24.73
C GLY A 368 -10.04 -14.08 24.28
N ASN A 369 -10.20 -12.90 24.91
CA ASN A 369 -11.11 -11.87 24.39
C ASN A 369 -10.59 -11.41 23.03
N THR A 370 -11.44 -11.47 22.01
CA THR A 370 -11.11 -10.99 20.66
C THR A 370 -11.97 -9.77 20.33
N SER A 371 -11.33 -8.71 19.82
CA SER A 371 -12.00 -7.49 19.37
C SER A 371 -12.84 -7.74 18.12
N GLU A 372 -13.62 -6.74 17.74
CA GLU A 372 -14.07 -6.61 16.36
C GLU A 372 -12.91 -6.29 15.41
N PHE A 373 -13.16 -6.34 14.10
CA PHE A 373 -12.18 -5.92 13.09
C PHE A 373 -11.99 -4.41 13.11
N SER A 374 -10.73 -3.99 13.00
CA SER A 374 -10.35 -2.58 12.84
C SER A 374 -11.00 -1.92 11.63
N ALA A 375 -10.94 -0.58 11.61
CA ALA A 375 -11.15 0.18 10.38
C ALA A 375 -10.20 -0.31 9.28
N CYS A 376 -10.68 -0.30 8.04
CA CYS A 376 -9.89 -0.65 6.88
C CYS A 376 -8.73 0.34 6.66
N THR A 377 -7.54 -0.18 6.32
CA THR A 377 -6.43 0.62 5.78
C THR A 377 -6.05 0.12 4.40
N ILE A 378 -5.96 1.04 3.44
CA ILE A 378 -5.63 0.68 2.06
C ILE A 378 -4.16 0.25 1.97
N ALA A 379 -3.92 -0.91 1.37
CA ALA A 379 -2.58 -1.37 1.06
C ALA A 379 -2.06 -0.72 -0.22
N GLN A 380 -0.94 0.00 -0.13
CA GLN A 380 -0.35 0.74 -1.26
C GLN A 380 1.17 0.67 -1.26
N PRO A 381 1.84 0.83 -2.42
CA PRO A 381 3.29 1.02 -2.48
C PRO A 381 3.75 2.21 -1.62
N ASP A 382 4.97 2.13 -1.10
CA ASP A 382 5.63 3.29 -0.48
C ASP A 382 6.29 4.15 -1.56
N ASN A 383 5.48 4.98 -2.21
CA ASN A 383 5.93 5.97 -3.18
C ASN A 383 5.57 7.39 -2.74
N THR A 384 5.76 7.67 -1.46
CA THR A 384 5.38 8.94 -0.82
C THR A 384 6.42 10.05 -0.98
N SER A 385 7.59 9.73 -1.53
CA SER A 385 8.70 10.63 -1.80
C SER A 385 9.34 10.34 -3.16
N TRP A 386 10.04 11.32 -3.72
CA TRP A 386 10.59 11.23 -5.07
C TRP A 386 11.66 10.13 -5.21
N ASP A 387 12.45 9.88 -4.18
CA ASP A 387 13.47 8.82 -4.13
C ASP A 387 12.84 7.41 -4.10
N LYS A 388 11.58 7.33 -3.65
CA LYS A 388 10.77 6.10 -3.65
C LYS A 388 9.72 6.08 -4.76
N ALA A 389 9.83 6.95 -5.76
CA ALA A 389 8.86 7.05 -6.83
C ALA A 389 8.61 5.69 -7.52
N LEU A 390 7.34 5.35 -7.72
CA LEU A 390 6.95 4.08 -8.32
C LEU A 390 7.37 4.06 -9.80
N PRO A 391 8.22 3.11 -10.23
CA PRO A 391 8.61 3.01 -11.63
C PRO A 391 7.44 2.53 -12.50
N LEU A 392 7.14 3.29 -13.55
CA LEU A 392 6.16 2.96 -14.58
C LEU A 392 6.89 2.43 -15.82
N SER A 393 6.58 1.18 -16.19
CA SER A 393 7.09 0.57 -17.42
C SER A 393 6.19 0.97 -18.59
N LEU A 394 6.62 1.94 -19.40
CA LEU A 394 5.87 2.36 -20.59
C LEU A 394 5.89 1.24 -21.65
N GLN A 395 4.72 0.82 -22.12
CA GLN A 395 4.54 -0.22 -23.13
C GLN A 395 3.70 0.29 -24.31
N GLY A 396 3.96 -0.22 -25.52
CA GLY A 396 3.24 0.19 -26.72
C GLY A 396 3.97 -0.17 -28.02
N GLY A 397 3.41 0.30 -29.14
CA GLY A 397 3.95 0.08 -30.49
C GLY A 397 4.88 1.18 -30.98
N ALA A 398 5.37 1.08 -32.21
CA ALA A 398 6.25 2.10 -32.80
C ALA A 398 5.58 3.49 -32.79
N GLY A 399 6.20 4.45 -32.08
CA GLY A 399 5.77 5.84 -32.02
C GLY A 399 4.96 6.23 -30.77
N VAL A 400 4.39 5.29 -30.01
CA VAL A 400 3.57 5.57 -28.82
C VAL A 400 3.82 4.52 -27.74
N LEU A 401 4.32 4.96 -26.58
CA LEU A 401 4.46 4.15 -25.37
C LEU A 401 3.59 4.74 -24.27
N SER A 402 2.97 3.89 -23.44
CA SER A 402 2.10 4.37 -22.36
C SER A 402 2.16 3.48 -21.12
N ALA A 403 1.85 4.06 -19.96
CA ALA A 403 1.56 3.32 -18.74
C ALA A 403 0.43 3.99 -17.97
N THR A 404 -0.30 3.17 -17.22
CA THR A 404 -1.40 3.61 -16.35
C THR A 404 -1.14 3.14 -14.93
N ALA A 405 -1.42 4.00 -13.95
CA ALA A 405 -1.39 3.64 -12.54
C ALA A 405 -2.62 4.23 -11.82
N GLY A 406 -3.31 3.38 -11.05
CA GLY A 406 -4.38 3.81 -10.15
C GLY A 406 -3.89 3.76 -8.71
N GLN A 407 -4.02 4.86 -7.96
CA GLN A 407 -3.62 4.95 -6.56
C GLN A 407 -4.53 5.89 -5.77
N TYR A 408 -4.34 5.94 -4.46
CA TYR A 408 -5.13 6.77 -3.54
C TYR A 408 -4.21 7.74 -2.80
N LEU A 409 -4.79 8.84 -2.33
CA LEU A 409 -4.22 9.62 -1.24
C LEU A 409 -4.98 9.24 0.02
N ASP A 410 -4.28 8.73 1.02
CA ASP A 410 -4.89 8.11 2.21
C ASP A 410 -4.80 8.97 3.49
N ARG A 411 -4.07 10.08 3.43
CA ARG A 411 -3.86 10.97 4.58
C ARG A 411 -3.57 12.40 4.14
N THR A 412 -3.80 13.33 5.06
CA THR A 412 -3.58 14.76 4.83
C THR A 412 -2.14 15.05 4.41
N GLY A 413 -1.98 15.80 3.33
CA GLY A 413 -0.68 16.26 2.84
C GLY A 413 0.19 15.19 2.17
N GLN A 414 -0.33 13.98 1.94
CA GLN A 414 0.39 12.95 1.20
C GLN A 414 0.53 13.33 -0.28
N ALA A 415 1.66 12.95 -0.85
CA ALA A 415 1.90 12.93 -2.29
C ALA A 415 2.21 11.51 -2.75
N ARG A 416 1.92 11.23 -4.02
CA ARG A 416 2.31 10.00 -4.70
C ARG A 416 3.25 10.34 -5.85
N TRP A 417 4.40 9.67 -5.84
CA TRP A 417 5.45 9.87 -6.81
C TRP A 417 5.54 8.69 -7.76
N PHE A 418 5.71 8.99 -9.03
CA PHE A 418 5.88 8.02 -10.10
C PHE A 418 7.09 8.42 -10.92
N LYS A 419 7.78 7.46 -11.52
CA LYS A 419 8.90 7.75 -12.40
C LYS A 419 8.88 6.87 -13.65
N PHE A 420 9.38 7.39 -14.75
CA PHE A 420 9.46 6.64 -16.01
C PHE A 420 10.65 7.11 -16.84
N ALA A 421 11.21 6.18 -17.62
CA ALA A 421 12.31 6.50 -18.50
C ALA A 421 11.83 7.33 -19.70
N VAL A 422 12.58 8.39 -20.03
CA VAL A 422 12.28 9.28 -21.15
C VAL A 422 13.34 9.17 -22.24
N GLN A 423 12.88 9.15 -23.49
CA GLN A 423 13.72 9.24 -24.67
C GLN A 423 13.80 10.71 -25.14
N PRO A 424 15.00 11.24 -25.42
CA PRO A 424 15.14 12.57 -26.01
C PRO A 424 14.27 12.76 -27.26
N GLY A 425 13.67 13.94 -27.38
CA GLY A 425 12.85 14.32 -28.53
C GLY A 425 11.47 13.69 -28.59
N SER A 426 11.03 13.07 -27.49
CA SER A 426 9.65 12.61 -27.32
C SER A 426 8.73 13.72 -26.80
N GLU A 427 7.46 13.66 -27.16
CA GLU A 427 6.39 14.41 -26.49
C GLU A 427 5.82 13.56 -25.34
N ILE A 428 5.78 14.13 -24.14
CA ILE A 428 5.28 13.50 -22.92
C ILE A 428 3.92 14.12 -22.61
N ILE A 429 2.91 13.27 -22.50
CA ILE A 429 1.56 13.62 -22.11
C ILE A 429 1.28 12.92 -20.79
N VAL A 430 0.96 13.68 -19.76
CA VAL A 430 0.58 13.17 -18.44
C VAL A 430 -0.85 13.60 -18.17
N ASP A 431 -1.74 12.62 -18.06
CA ASP A 431 -3.15 12.80 -17.75
C ASP A 431 -3.45 12.26 -16.35
N LEU A 432 -4.09 13.09 -15.53
CA LEU A 432 -4.63 12.67 -14.24
C LEU A 432 -6.15 12.77 -14.29
N THR A 433 -6.80 11.62 -14.14
CA THR A 433 -8.25 11.43 -14.36
C THR A 433 -8.87 10.70 -13.18
N ASN A 434 -10.20 10.56 -13.17
CA ASN A 434 -10.96 9.93 -12.08
C ASN A 434 -10.64 10.52 -10.71
N LEU A 435 -10.57 11.85 -10.61
CA LEU A 435 -10.21 12.53 -9.37
C LEU A 435 -11.36 12.45 -8.35
N PRO A 436 -11.16 11.80 -7.20
CA PRO A 436 -12.17 11.75 -6.15
C PRO A 436 -12.20 13.04 -5.30
N ALA A 437 -11.10 13.80 -5.29
CA ALA A 437 -10.95 15.08 -4.61
C ALA A 437 -10.00 16.01 -5.42
N ASP A 438 -9.83 17.24 -4.95
CA ASP A 438 -9.03 18.26 -5.64
C ASP A 438 -7.53 17.97 -5.55
N TYR A 439 -6.97 17.41 -6.63
CA TYR A 439 -5.58 16.96 -6.70
C TYR A 439 -4.78 17.74 -7.74
N ASP A 440 -3.58 18.16 -7.38
CA ASP A 440 -2.63 18.81 -8.26
C ASP A 440 -1.71 17.78 -8.93
N LEU A 441 -1.30 18.08 -10.16
CA LEU A 441 -0.34 17.31 -10.95
C LEU A 441 0.92 18.15 -11.23
N THR A 442 2.10 17.61 -10.95
CA THR A 442 3.36 18.20 -11.41
C THR A 442 4.22 17.18 -12.13
N LEU A 443 4.98 17.67 -13.11
CA LEU A 443 5.95 16.89 -13.87
C LEU A 443 7.33 17.50 -13.68
N HIS A 444 8.30 16.64 -13.42
CA HIS A 444 9.69 17.01 -13.20
C HIS A 444 10.61 16.22 -14.14
N ALA A 445 11.70 16.84 -14.55
CA ALA A 445 12.87 16.19 -15.14
C ALA A 445 13.56 15.29 -14.10
N ASP A 446 14.76 14.81 -14.42
CA ASP A 446 15.51 13.90 -13.55
C ASP A 446 15.93 14.55 -12.22
N ILE A 447 15.09 14.33 -11.19
CA ILE A 447 15.28 14.85 -9.83
C ILE A 447 16.53 14.26 -9.20
N GLN A 448 16.81 12.97 -9.44
CA GLN A 448 18.01 12.32 -8.90
C GLN A 448 19.28 12.95 -9.49
N ALA A 449 19.30 13.22 -10.79
CA ALA A 449 20.40 13.94 -11.43
C ALA A 449 20.52 15.39 -10.93
N ALA A 450 19.39 16.08 -10.67
CA ALA A 450 19.40 17.40 -10.06
C ALA A 450 19.98 17.40 -8.63
N TYR A 451 19.59 16.42 -7.81
CA TYR A 451 20.13 16.23 -6.46
C TYR A 451 21.65 15.97 -6.50
N ASN A 452 22.10 15.08 -7.38
CA ASN A 452 23.52 14.73 -7.51
C ASN A 452 24.41 15.91 -7.95
N ARG A 453 23.83 16.95 -8.58
CA ARG A 453 24.54 18.19 -8.94
C ARG A 453 24.75 19.14 -7.76
N ILE A 454 24.06 18.93 -6.64
CA ILE A 454 24.22 19.72 -5.41
C ILE A 454 25.23 18.99 -4.52
N ALA A 455 26.50 19.03 -4.93
CA ALA A 455 27.56 18.23 -4.32
C ALA A 455 28.66 19.05 -3.64
N THR A 456 28.73 20.37 -3.92
CA THR A 456 29.82 21.22 -3.43
C THR A 456 29.33 22.37 -2.54
N PRO A 457 30.19 22.94 -1.68
CA PRO A 457 29.88 24.16 -0.91
C PRO A 457 29.49 25.37 -1.79
N VAL A 458 29.96 25.41 -3.04
CA VAL A 458 29.60 26.47 -4.01
C VAL A 458 28.16 26.29 -4.49
N ASP A 459 27.73 25.06 -4.73
CA ASP A 459 26.34 24.76 -5.13
C ASP A 459 25.35 25.10 -4.00
N LEU A 460 25.75 24.80 -2.76
CA LEU A 460 24.99 25.17 -1.55
C LEU A 460 24.93 26.70 -1.34
N ALA A 461 26.00 27.43 -1.68
CA ALA A 461 26.02 28.89 -1.65
C ALA A 461 25.12 29.52 -2.74
N GLN A 462 25.08 28.93 -3.93
CA GLN A 462 24.14 29.34 -4.98
C GLN A 462 22.70 29.03 -4.60
N LEU A 463 22.45 27.87 -3.98
CA LEU A 463 21.12 27.50 -3.47
C LEU A 463 20.62 28.50 -2.41
N SER A 464 21.49 28.89 -1.49
CA SER A 464 21.16 29.90 -0.47
C SER A 464 20.97 31.30 -1.06
N ALA A 465 21.57 31.62 -2.21
CA ALA A 465 21.29 32.85 -2.95
C ALA A 465 19.95 32.80 -3.73
N GLU A 466 19.60 31.66 -4.32
CA GLU A 466 18.32 31.45 -5.01
C GLU A 466 17.12 31.40 -4.06
N MET A 467 17.32 30.86 -2.84
CA MET A 467 16.30 30.74 -1.80
C MET A 467 16.32 31.90 -0.79
N ALA A 468 16.76 33.10 -1.18
CA ALA A 468 16.74 34.30 -0.32
C ALA A 468 15.60 35.26 -0.70
N PRO A 469 14.33 35.02 -0.30
CA PRO A 469 13.28 35.99 -0.48
C PRO A 469 13.30 36.95 0.72
N SER A 470 14.21 37.93 0.74
CA SER A 470 14.08 39.16 1.59
C SER A 470 15.27 40.14 1.60
N ALA A 471 16.41 39.89 0.96
CA ALA A 471 17.56 40.83 1.08
C ALA A 471 17.40 42.17 0.32
N PHE A 472 16.36 42.36 -0.51
CA PHE A 472 16.25 43.51 -1.41
C PHE A 472 15.00 44.41 -1.23
N VAL A 473 14.27 44.33 -0.11
CA VAL A 473 13.05 45.15 0.10
C VAL A 473 13.11 46.08 1.33
N ASN A 474 14.30 46.46 1.81
CA ASN A 474 14.40 47.49 2.86
C ASN A 474 15.24 48.72 2.44
N PRO A 475 14.59 49.81 1.97
CA PRO A 475 15.28 51.07 1.66
C PRO A 475 15.93 51.75 2.87
N ALA A 476 15.68 51.32 4.11
CA ALA A 476 16.25 51.93 5.31
C ALA A 476 17.68 51.46 5.65
N ALA A 477 18.20 50.43 4.97
CA ALA A 477 19.58 49.94 5.19
C ALA A 477 20.65 50.85 4.55
N PHE A 478 20.27 51.79 3.68
CA PHE A 478 21.20 52.67 2.95
C PHE A 478 21.32 54.08 3.53
N THR A 479 20.70 54.40 4.66
CA THR A 479 20.73 55.77 5.24
C THR A 479 21.61 55.91 6.49
N ASN A 480 22.47 54.95 6.81
CA ASN A 480 23.43 55.09 7.91
C ASN A 480 24.87 55.31 7.38
N PRO A 481 25.38 56.56 7.39
CA PRO A 481 26.73 56.88 6.89
C PRO A 481 27.87 56.28 7.74
N ALA A 482 27.58 55.65 8.89
CA ALA A 482 28.60 55.08 9.77
C ALA A 482 29.10 53.68 9.34
N ALA A 483 28.45 53.02 8.39
CA ALA A 483 28.84 51.67 7.94
C ALA A 483 30.00 51.65 6.92
N PHE A 484 30.39 52.80 6.36
CA PHE A 484 31.36 52.88 5.25
C PHE A 484 32.72 53.51 5.60
N THR A 485 33.05 53.74 6.88
CA THR A 485 34.30 54.44 7.25
C THR A 485 35.37 53.57 7.92
N ASN A 486 35.27 52.23 7.88
CA ASN A 486 36.34 51.36 8.39
C ASN A 486 37.02 50.54 7.27
N PRO A 487 38.21 50.96 6.77
CA PRO A 487 38.92 50.27 5.68
C PRO A 487 39.55 48.92 6.08
N ALA A 488 39.41 48.46 7.32
CA ALA A 488 40.02 47.21 7.80
C ALA A 488 39.14 45.95 7.65
N ALA A 489 37.88 46.08 7.21
CA ALA A 489 36.93 44.96 7.19
C ALA A 489 37.06 44.00 5.98
N PHE A 490 37.89 44.32 4.98
CA PHE A 490 37.90 43.59 3.70
C PHE A 490 39.22 42.89 3.34
N THR A 491 40.18 42.73 4.26
CA THR A 491 41.51 42.18 3.88
C THR A 491 42.10 41.09 4.77
N ASN A 492 41.34 40.41 5.65
CA ASN A 492 41.90 39.32 6.46
C ASN A 492 41.08 38.01 6.45
N PRO A 493 41.61 36.88 5.90
CA PRO A 493 40.94 35.58 5.90
C PRO A 493 40.77 34.91 7.28
N ALA A 494 41.27 35.50 8.36
CA ALA A 494 41.21 34.94 9.72
C ALA A 494 39.98 35.36 10.56
N ALA A 495 39.01 36.09 9.99
CA ALA A 495 37.85 36.59 10.74
C ALA A 495 36.76 35.55 11.04
N PHE A 496 36.89 34.30 10.58
CA PHE A 496 35.86 33.26 10.74
C PHE A 496 36.15 32.18 11.80
N THR A 497 37.17 32.33 12.66
CA THR A 497 37.54 31.26 13.61
C THR A 497 37.85 31.70 15.05
N ASN A 498 37.23 32.75 15.60
CA ASN A 498 37.47 33.12 17.01
C ASN A 498 36.17 33.23 17.88
N PRO A 499 35.98 32.37 18.92
CA PRO A 499 34.80 32.34 19.80
C PRO A 499 34.69 33.47 20.85
N ALA A 500 35.33 34.62 20.66
CA ALA A 500 35.47 35.65 21.71
C ALA A 500 34.66 36.94 21.49
N ALA A 501 33.77 37.01 20.50
CA ALA A 501 33.03 38.25 20.18
C ALA A 501 31.77 38.53 21.03
N PHE A 502 31.47 37.71 22.05
CA PHE A 502 30.34 37.92 22.96
C PHE A 502 30.78 38.04 24.42
N THR A 503 31.53 39.08 24.75
CA THR A 503 31.73 39.50 26.15
C THR A 503 31.20 40.93 26.34
N ASN A 504 29.89 41.05 26.52
CA ASN A 504 29.28 42.24 27.15
C ASN A 504 28.57 41.81 28.46
N PRO A 505 29.19 42.05 29.64
CA PRO A 505 28.75 41.48 30.92
C PRO A 505 27.72 42.33 31.68
N ALA A 506 26.63 42.75 31.04
CA ALA A 506 25.56 43.54 31.70
C ALA A 506 24.13 43.00 31.55
N ALA A 507 23.93 41.78 31.03
CA ALA A 507 22.59 41.19 30.85
C ALA A 507 22.28 39.99 31.76
N PHE A 508 23.15 39.63 32.71
CA PHE A 508 22.99 38.45 33.56
C PHE A 508 22.55 38.79 34.99
N THR A 509 21.24 38.99 35.19
CA THR A 509 20.58 38.76 36.48
C THR A 509 19.23 38.07 36.26
N ASN A 510 19.25 36.80 35.84
CA ASN A 510 18.14 35.87 36.05
C ASN A 510 18.67 34.41 35.97
N PRO A 511 18.39 33.49 36.91
CA PRO A 511 19.00 32.16 36.99
C PRO A 511 18.34 31.15 36.03
N ALA A 512 18.41 31.41 34.72
CA ALA A 512 18.03 30.46 33.65
C ALA A 512 19.24 30.04 32.79
N ALA A 513 20.46 30.25 33.30
CA ALA A 513 21.69 29.95 32.59
C ALA A 513 22.16 28.51 32.85
N PHE A 514 21.46 27.50 32.31
CA PHE A 514 22.03 26.20 31.96
C PHE A 514 21.08 25.46 31.00
N THR A 515 21.45 25.32 29.73
CA THR A 515 21.38 24.05 28.94
C THR A 515 21.92 24.30 27.52
N ASN A 516 23.04 23.66 27.25
CA ASN A 516 23.98 23.79 26.14
C ASN A 516 23.37 23.59 24.71
N PRO A 517 23.53 24.54 23.76
CA PRO A 517 23.13 24.39 22.34
C PRO A 517 24.10 23.62 21.44
N ASP A 518 25.26 23.16 21.94
CA ASP A 518 26.28 22.49 21.09
C ASP A 518 25.90 21.06 20.66
N ALA A 519 24.72 20.55 21.07
CA ALA A 519 24.25 19.22 20.68
C ALA A 519 23.65 19.14 19.26
N PHE A 520 23.33 20.27 18.62
CA PHE A 520 22.63 20.30 17.33
C PHE A 520 23.49 20.71 16.12
N VAL A 521 24.79 20.96 16.32
CA VAL A 521 25.72 21.37 15.25
C VAL A 521 26.80 20.33 14.96
N ASN A 522 26.81 19.20 15.67
CA ASN A 522 27.81 18.14 15.48
C ASN A 522 27.24 16.94 14.69
N PRO A 523 27.70 16.68 13.45
CA PRO A 523 27.33 15.51 12.65
C PRO A 523 27.59 14.16 13.33
N ALA A 524 28.47 14.12 14.35
CA ALA A 524 28.76 12.91 15.12
C ALA A 524 27.61 12.48 16.06
N ALA A 525 26.69 13.39 16.42
CA ALA A 525 25.56 13.06 17.29
C ALA A 525 24.47 12.24 16.57
N PHE A 526 24.33 12.41 15.25
CA PHE A 526 23.36 11.70 14.41
C PHE A 526 23.89 10.38 13.83
N THR A 527 25.18 10.08 14.02
CA THR A 527 25.81 8.82 13.59
C THR A 527 26.00 7.82 14.73
N ASN A 528 25.64 8.19 15.97
CA ASN A 528 25.76 7.33 17.15
C ASN A 528 24.40 6.68 17.52
N PRO A 529 24.24 5.35 17.38
CA PRO A 529 23.00 4.64 17.75
C PRO A 529 22.57 4.85 19.21
N ALA A 530 23.51 5.15 20.12
CA ALA A 530 23.22 5.33 21.55
C ALA A 530 22.45 6.61 21.88
N ALA A 531 22.48 7.63 21.01
CA ALA A 531 21.75 8.88 21.23
C ALA A 531 20.22 8.69 21.10
N PHE A 532 19.79 7.73 20.29
CA PHE A 532 18.37 7.38 20.07
C PHE A 532 17.81 6.42 21.13
N THR A 533 18.65 5.90 22.02
CA THR A 533 18.23 5.03 23.14
C THR A 533 18.10 5.77 24.47
N ASN A 534 18.35 7.08 24.53
CA ASN A 534 18.33 7.87 25.77
C ASN A 534 16.96 8.57 25.99
N PRO A 535 16.15 8.15 26.97
CA PRO A 535 14.82 8.72 27.21
C PRO A 535 14.82 10.20 27.63
N ALA A 536 15.92 10.68 28.22
CA ALA A 536 15.99 12.03 28.80
C ALA A 536 16.05 13.17 27.76
N ALA A 537 16.39 12.88 26.50
CA ALA A 537 16.44 13.89 25.44
C ALA A 537 15.04 14.32 24.96
N PHE A 538 14.01 13.51 25.22
CA PHE A 538 12.65 13.71 24.70
C PHE A 538 11.63 14.19 25.74
N THR A 539 12.05 14.38 27.00
CA THR A 539 11.17 14.82 28.11
C THR A 539 11.18 16.34 28.34
N ASN A 540 11.84 17.13 27.48
CA ASN A 540 11.92 18.59 27.64
C ASN A 540 10.70 19.31 27.01
N PRO A 541 9.79 19.92 27.80
CA PRO A 541 8.56 20.52 27.29
C PRO A 541 8.76 21.80 26.46
N ALA A 542 9.96 22.39 26.47
CA ALA A 542 10.25 23.66 25.80
C ALA A 542 10.68 23.54 24.33
N ALA A 543 10.93 22.32 23.83
CA ALA A 543 11.44 22.11 22.47
C ALA A 543 10.35 22.02 21.39
N PHE A 544 9.08 21.80 21.76
CA PHE A 544 8.00 21.55 20.79
C PHE A 544 6.65 22.13 21.25
N THR A 545 6.00 22.93 20.39
CA THR A 545 4.78 23.70 20.69
C THR A 545 3.46 22.90 20.69
N ASN A 546 3.51 21.56 20.69
CA ASN A 546 2.33 20.73 20.89
C ASN A 546 2.64 19.47 21.74
N PRO A 547 2.43 19.51 23.07
CA PRO A 547 2.85 18.44 23.99
C PRO A 547 2.06 17.13 23.89
N ALA A 548 0.88 17.13 23.25
CA ALA A 548 -0.03 15.98 23.30
C ALA A 548 0.26 14.88 22.25
N ALA A 549 1.09 15.16 21.23
CA ALA A 549 1.35 14.21 20.14
C ALA A 549 2.60 13.31 20.35
N PHE A 550 3.35 13.51 21.44
CA PHE A 550 4.72 13.00 21.57
C PHE A 550 5.02 12.22 22.87
N THR A 551 4.00 11.72 23.57
CA THR A 551 4.18 11.00 24.84
C THR A 551 4.45 9.50 24.69
N ASN A 552 4.52 8.95 23.46
CA ASN A 552 4.75 7.51 23.24
C ASN A 552 6.15 7.20 22.65
N PRO A 553 7.09 6.65 23.44
CA PRO A 553 8.42 6.21 22.98
C PRO A 553 8.39 5.15 21.86
N ALA A 554 7.28 4.40 21.70
CA ALA A 554 7.15 3.36 20.68
C ALA A 554 7.08 3.90 19.24
N ALA A 555 6.75 5.18 19.05
CA ALA A 555 6.80 5.83 17.73
C ALA A 555 8.25 6.01 17.23
N PHE A 556 9.24 6.04 18.14
CA PHE A 556 10.65 6.27 17.83
C PHE A 556 11.50 5.00 17.82
N THR A 557 10.98 3.86 18.28
CA THR A 557 11.66 2.55 18.21
C THR A 557 11.50 1.87 16.85
N ASN A 558 10.76 2.46 15.90
CA ASN A 558 10.63 1.95 14.54
C ASN A 558 11.74 2.52 13.63
N PRO A 559 12.75 1.73 13.22
CA PRO A 559 13.81 2.18 12.33
C PRO A 559 13.28 2.66 10.96
N ALA A 560 12.07 2.25 10.58
CA ALA A 560 11.45 2.62 9.31
C ALA A 560 11.23 4.14 9.15
N ALA A 561 11.04 4.87 10.26
CA ALA A 561 10.84 6.33 10.25
C ALA A 561 12.10 7.13 9.86
N PHE A 562 13.29 6.49 9.88
CA PHE A 562 14.59 7.12 9.62
C PHE A 562 15.32 6.50 8.41
N THR A 563 14.57 6.03 7.40
CA THR A 563 15.10 5.21 6.30
C THR A 563 15.66 5.96 5.10
N ASN A 564 15.82 7.28 5.13
CA ASN A 564 16.37 8.02 3.98
C ASN A 564 17.75 8.66 4.28
N PRO A 565 18.86 7.92 4.12
CA PRO A 565 20.22 8.44 4.27
C PRO A 565 20.52 9.69 3.42
N ALA A 566 19.87 9.84 2.25
CA ALA A 566 20.09 11.00 1.38
C ALA A 566 19.50 12.28 1.99
N ALA A 567 18.28 12.22 2.54
CA ALA A 567 17.66 13.34 3.24
C ALA A 567 18.46 13.82 4.47
N PHE A 568 19.24 12.94 5.10
CA PHE A 568 20.08 13.28 6.24
C PHE A 568 21.51 13.71 5.88
N THR A 569 21.97 13.43 4.65
CA THR A 569 23.34 13.78 4.21
C THR A 569 23.40 15.14 3.49
N ASN A 570 22.37 15.50 2.72
CA ASN A 570 22.21 16.84 2.14
C ASN A 570 20.71 17.27 2.11
N PRO A 571 20.15 17.70 3.26
CA PRO A 571 18.73 18.05 3.36
C PRO A 571 18.29 19.17 2.41
N ASP A 572 19.12 20.20 2.25
CA ASP A 572 18.81 21.36 1.39
C ASP A 572 18.82 20.97 -0.10
N GLY A 573 19.80 20.15 -0.50
CA GLY A 573 19.83 19.58 -1.84
C GLY A 573 18.62 18.68 -2.11
N TYR A 574 18.24 17.86 -1.13
CA TYR A 574 17.10 16.94 -1.24
C TYR A 574 15.77 17.69 -1.41
N ALA A 575 15.57 18.78 -0.64
CA ALA A 575 14.35 19.59 -0.70
C ALA A 575 14.26 20.45 -1.96
N SER A 576 15.39 20.93 -2.49
CA SER A 576 15.43 21.83 -3.64
C SER A 576 15.44 21.10 -5.00
N ALA A 577 15.89 19.84 -5.05
CA ALA A 577 16.00 19.09 -6.29
C ALA A 577 14.69 18.98 -7.10
N PRO A 578 13.51 18.72 -6.50
CA PRO A 578 12.24 18.74 -7.23
C PRO A 578 11.90 20.11 -7.83
N LEU A 579 12.13 21.18 -7.08
CA LEU A 579 11.83 22.55 -7.52
C LEU A 579 12.67 22.92 -8.76
N ARG A 580 13.97 22.59 -8.74
CA ARG A 580 14.90 22.83 -9.85
C ARG A 580 14.65 21.96 -11.08
N SER A 581 13.85 20.91 -10.92
CA SER A 581 13.55 19.96 -11.99
C SER A 581 12.14 20.15 -12.55
N LEU A 582 11.37 21.14 -12.10
CA LEU A 582 9.97 21.33 -12.52
C LEU A 582 9.88 21.63 -14.02
N LEU A 583 9.05 20.85 -14.73
CA LEU A 583 8.77 21.01 -16.16
C LEU A 583 7.35 21.51 -16.42
N GLY A 584 6.40 21.20 -15.54
CA GLY A 584 5.02 21.61 -15.72
C GLY A 584 4.17 21.39 -14.48
N VAL A 585 3.09 22.17 -14.39
CA VAL A 585 2.08 22.10 -13.32
C VAL A 585 0.71 22.17 -13.96
N SER A 586 -0.21 21.32 -13.50
CA SER A 586 -1.63 21.42 -13.77
C SER A 586 -2.37 21.37 -12.44
N ALA A 587 -3.15 22.41 -12.16
CA ALA A 587 -3.81 22.63 -10.88
C ALA A 587 -5.15 23.34 -11.12
N ARG A 588 -6.10 22.64 -11.74
CA ARG A 588 -7.49 23.09 -11.94
C ARG A 588 -8.28 22.91 -10.66
N GLU A 589 -9.29 23.75 -10.43
CA GLU A 589 -10.15 23.63 -9.25
C GLU A 589 -11.12 22.45 -9.33
N GLY A 590 -11.29 21.76 -8.20
CA GLY A 590 -12.24 20.65 -8.06
C GLY A 590 -11.72 19.32 -8.62
N THR A 591 -12.63 18.50 -9.16
CA THR A 591 -12.34 17.12 -9.61
C THR A 591 -12.17 17.00 -11.12
N ALA A 592 -11.91 18.11 -11.81
CA ALA A 592 -11.66 18.12 -13.24
C ALA A 592 -10.33 17.44 -13.57
N SER A 593 -10.24 16.75 -14.70
CA SER A 593 -8.98 16.10 -15.10
C SER A 593 -7.85 17.11 -15.31
N GLU A 594 -6.66 16.74 -14.85
CA GLU A 594 -5.42 17.50 -15.05
C GLU A 594 -4.65 16.94 -16.26
N ARG A 595 -3.95 17.82 -16.97
CA ARG A 595 -3.12 17.44 -18.11
C ARG A 595 -1.88 18.30 -18.19
N ILE A 596 -0.73 17.65 -18.38
CA ILE A 596 0.54 18.27 -18.73
C ILE A 596 1.00 17.69 -20.07
N VAL A 597 1.42 18.56 -20.99
CA VAL A 597 2.06 18.16 -22.26
C VAL A 597 3.39 18.89 -22.36
N VAL A 598 4.49 18.15 -22.45
CA VAL A 598 5.84 18.72 -22.57
C VAL A 598 6.67 17.96 -23.60
N ASN A 599 7.56 18.67 -24.28
CA ASN A 599 8.61 18.01 -25.08
C ASN A 599 9.80 17.68 -24.18
N SER A 600 10.35 16.49 -24.34
CA SER A 600 11.55 16.06 -23.59
C SER A 600 12.83 16.73 -24.09
N TRP A 601 12.86 17.24 -25.33
CA TRP A 601 14.02 17.91 -25.94
C TRP A 601 15.28 17.01 -25.91
N ASN A 602 16.35 17.44 -25.26
CA ASN A 602 17.56 16.65 -25.04
C ASN A 602 17.58 15.92 -23.69
N ASN A 603 16.53 16.07 -22.88
CA ASN A 603 16.49 15.42 -21.58
C ASN A 603 16.37 13.90 -21.75
N SER A 604 17.19 13.20 -21.00
CA SER A 604 17.23 11.76 -20.87
C SER A 604 17.19 11.40 -19.38
N GLY A 605 17.00 10.12 -19.06
CA GLY A 605 16.94 9.65 -17.67
C GLY A 605 15.51 9.39 -17.24
N GLU A 606 15.22 9.58 -15.95
CA GLU A 606 13.90 9.37 -15.38
C GLU A 606 13.15 10.70 -15.20
N PHE A 607 11.94 10.82 -15.75
CA PHE A 607 11.03 11.91 -15.38
C PHE A 607 10.19 11.47 -14.20
N TYR A 608 9.80 12.43 -13.37
CA TYR A 608 9.04 12.21 -12.14
C TYR A 608 7.70 12.92 -12.20
N VAL A 609 6.63 12.21 -11.88
CA VAL A 609 5.29 12.78 -11.69
C VAL A 609 4.99 12.81 -10.20
N MET A 610 4.48 13.94 -9.71
CA MET A 610 3.88 14.04 -8.39
C MET A 610 2.39 14.29 -8.53
N VAL A 611 1.60 13.50 -7.81
CA VAL A 611 0.18 13.74 -7.56
C VAL A 611 0.02 14.08 -6.09
N ARG A 612 -0.64 15.19 -5.76
CA ARG A 612 -0.86 15.60 -4.36
C ARG A 612 -2.24 16.21 -4.15
N GLY A 613 -2.74 16.13 -2.93
CA GLY A 613 -3.97 16.81 -2.55
C GLY A 613 -3.79 18.31 -2.42
N ARG A 614 -4.62 19.12 -3.10
CA ARG A 614 -4.63 20.56 -2.88
C ARG A 614 -5.03 20.86 -1.45
N ASN A 615 -4.25 21.69 -0.74
CA ASN A 615 -4.43 21.95 0.70
C ASN A 615 -4.47 20.66 1.56
N GLY A 616 -3.88 19.56 1.08
CA GLY A 616 -3.81 18.30 1.78
C GLY A 616 -5.08 17.45 1.74
N VAL A 617 -6.06 17.72 0.86
CA VAL A 617 -7.24 16.85 0.72
C VAL A 617 -6.87 15.45 0.24
N PHE A 618 -7.65 14.44 0.63
CA PHE A 618 -7.39 13.04 0.30
C PHE A 618 -8.72 12.26 0.23
N ASP A 619 -8.72 11.09 -0.42
CA ASP A 619 -9.91 10.23 -0.53
C ASP A 619 -9.51 8.75 -0.49
N ARG A 620 -10.14 7.99 0.41
CA ARG A 620 -9.87 6.57 0.65
C ARG A 620 -10.85 5.64 -0.08
N THR A 621 -11.90 6.18 -0.68
CA THR A 621 -13.01 5.43 -1.25
C THR A 621 -12.81 5.14 -2.74
N ALA A 622 -12.14 6.04 -3.46
CA ALA A 622 -11.87 5.88 -4.88
C ALA A 622 -10.42 6.26 -5.25
N PRO A 623 -9.79 5.54 -6.21
CA PRO A 623 -8.45 5.88 -6.69
C PRO A 623 -8.52 7.00 -7.75
N PHE A 624 -7.48 7.83 -7.80
CA PHE A 624 -7.17 8.59 -9.01
C PHE A 624 -6.54 7.67 -10.06
N THR A 625 -6.57 8.08 -11.34
CA THR A 625 -5.92 7.36 -12.45
C THR A 625 -4.90 8.27 -13.13
N LEU A 626 -3.62 7.88 -13.07
CA LEU A 626 -2.52 8.51 -13.80
C LEU A 626 -2.26 7.75 -15.10
N ASN A 627 -2.27 8.45 -16.22
CA ASN A 627 -1.84 7.95 -17.52
C ASN A 627 -0.63 8.75 -18.00
N VAL A 628 0.46 8.06 -18.32
CA VAL A 628 1.63 8.66 -18.95
C VAL A 628 1.71 8.11 -20.36
N THR A 629 1.76 9.00 -21.36
CA THR A 629 1.97 8.67 -22.76
C THR A 629 3.23 9.37 -23.26
N MET A 630 4.08 8.63 -23.96
CA MET A 630 5.27 9.13 -24.60
C MET A 630 5.15 8.88 -26.11
N LEU A 631 5.07 9.94 -26.89
CA LEU A 631 5.09 9.90 -28.35
C LEU A 631 6.54 9.98 -28.82
N THR A 632 7.09 8.89 -29.36
CA THR A 632 8.53 8.76 -29.68
C THR A 632 8.91 9.28 -31.07
N GLY A 633 8.18 10.30 -31.57
CA GLY A 633 7.90 10.42 -33.00
C GLY A 633 8.83 11.26 -33.90
N VAL A 634 9.82 12.00 -33.40
CA VAL A 634 10.63 12.90 -34.28
C VAL A 634 12.13 12.66 -34.21
N CYS A 635 12.65 12.18 -33.09
CA CYS A 635 14.09 11.93 -32.88
C CYS A 635 14.46 10.44 -32.81
N ALA A 636 13.54 9.55 -33.18
CA ALA A 636 13.82 8.12 -33.20
C ALA A 636 14.97 7.80 -34.17
N GLY A 637 16.04 7.18 -33.66
CA GLY A 637 17.22 6.78 -34.46
C GLY A 637 18.41 7.75 -34.41
N ILE A 638 18.30 8.87 -33.68
CA ILE A 638 19.44 9.78 -33.45
C ILE A 638 20.43 9.14 -32.46
N THR A 639 21.72 9.13 -32.81
CA THR A 639 22.81 8.56 -32.02
C THR A 639 23.86 9.61 -31.67
N THR A 640 24.34 9.58 -30.42
CA THR A 640 25.47 10.37 -29.95
C THR A 640 26.83 9.70 -30.22
N VAL A 641 26.81 8.42 -30.65
CA VAL A 641 28.02 7.70 -31.06
C VAL A 641 28.34 8.09 -32.49
N LEU A 642 29.27 9.03 -32.64
CA LEU A 642 29.75 9.55 -33.92
C LEU A 642 31.01 8.77 -34.39
N PRO A 643 31.29 8.72 -35.71
CA PRO A 643 32.44 7.99 -36.24
C PRO A 643 33.78 8.52 -35.71
N ALA A 644 34.79 7.66 -35.70
CA ALA A 644 36.16 8.05 -35.38
C ALA A 644 36.80 8.83 -36.54
N GLY A 645 37.64 9.81 -36.21
CA GLY A 645 38.25 10.72 -37.16
C GLY A 645 37.78 12.15 -36.89
N GLU A 646 38.74 13.06 -36.81
CA GLU A 646 38.49 14.44 -36.42
C GLU A 646 39.39 15.35 -37.27
N VAL A 647 38.86 16.52 -37.65
CA VAL A 647 39.71 17.56 -38.23
C VAL A 647 40.72 17.98 -37.17
N ALA A 648 41.98 18.14 -37.60
CA ALA A 648 43.05 18.58 -36.74
C ALA A 648 42.74 19.99 -36.22
N ALA A 649 42.68 20.12 -34.90
CA ALA A 649 42.61 21.44 -34.28
C ALA A 649 43.85 22.25 -34.70
N PRO A 650 43.71 23.53 -35.08
CA PRO A 650 44.86 24.40 -35.31
C PRO A 650 45.74 24.39 -34.06
N ALA A 651 47.06 24.31 -34.21
CA ALA A 651 48.00 24.42 -33.10
C ALA A 651 48.90 25.64 -33.31
N GLY A 652 49.04 26.49 -32.29
CA GLY A 652 49.84 27.71 -32.41
C GLY A 652 49.46 28.81 -31.41
N ASN A 653 49.48 30.05 -31.88
CA ASN A 653 49.16 31.24 -31.07
C ASN A 653 47.87 31.94 -31.52
N ALA A 654 46.96 31.23 -32.17
CA ALA A 654 45.75 31.84 -32.70
C ALA A 654 44.92 32.47 -31.57
N ARG A 655 44.46 33.71 -31.78
CA ARG A 655 43.54 34.42 -30.89
C ARG A 655 42.10 34.35 -31.39
N THR A 656 41.89 34.10 -32.68
CA THR A 656 40.56 33.99 -33.29
C THR A 656 40.41 32.66 -34.03
N LEU A 657 39.37 31.88 -33.72
CA LEU A 657 39.01 30.70 -34.50
C LEU A 657 37.85 31.06 -35.43
N ILE A 658 38.05 30.89 -36.74
CA ILE A 658 37.05 31.18 -37.77
C ILE A 658 36.54 29.85 -38.31
N LEU A 659 35.28 29.52 -38.02
CA LEU A 659 34.64 28.27 -38.45
C LEU A 659 33.74 28.53 -39.66
N HIS A 660 33.83 27.66 -40.66
CA HIS A 660 32.95 27.70 -41.82
C HIS A 660 32.60 26.29 -42.31
N ASP A 661 31.51 26.18 -43.06
CA ASP A 661 31.14 25.02 -43.88
C ASP A 661 30.72 25.57 -45.25
N LEU A 662 31.68 25.62 -46.19
CA LEU A 662 31.45 26.26 -47.50
C LEU A 662 30.47 25.45 -48.35
N ASP A 663 30.35 24.15 -48.12
CA ASP A 663 29.42 23.29 -48.85
C ASP A 663 27.98 23.66 -48.52
N ARG A 664 27.69 24.04 -47.27
CA ARG A 664 26.37 24.51 -46.80
C ARG A 664 26.06 25.97 -47.13
N MET A 665 27.07 26.80 -47.41
CA MET A 665 26.84 28.20 -47.77
C MET A 665 26.20 28.33 -49.16
N ALA A 666 25.31 29.32 -49.32
CA ALA A 666 24.78 29.69 -50.62
C ALA A 666 25.85 30.43 -51.45
N GLY A 667 25.89 30.18 -52.77
CA GLY A 667 26.79 30.85 -53.72
C GLY A 667 27.36 29.92 -54.78
N THR A 668 27.90 30.50 -55.85
CA THR A 668 28.64 29.79 -56.91
C THR A 668 29.99 29.28 -56.40
N PRO A 669 30.61 28.26 -57.04
CA PRO A 669 31.94 27.79 -56.67
C PRO A 669 32.99 28.90 -56.63
N GLU A 670 32.91 29.87 -57.55
CA GLU A 670 33.79 31.03 -57.62
C GLU A 670 33.60 31.96 -56.42
N GLU A 671 32.36 32.22 -56.01
CA GLU A 671 32.05 33.03 -54.83
C GLU A 671 32.51 32.36 -53.53
N LYS A 672 32.33 31.04 -53.40
CA LYS A 672 32.79 30.25 -52.25
C LYS A 672 34.32 30.24 -52.16
N ALA A 673 35.02 30.06 -53.30
CA ALA A 673 36.48 30.12 -53.35
C ALA A 673 37.00 31.53 -52.98
N LEU A 674 36.31 32.58 -53.45
CA LEU A 674 36.64 33.96 -53.08
C LEU A 674 36.41 34.22 -51.58
N LEU A 675 35.33 33.70 -51.00
CA LEU A 675 35.07 33.79 -49.56
C LEU A 675 36.17 33.08 -48.77
N ALA A 676 36.55 31.86 -49.14
CA ALA A 676 37.64 31.12 -48.51
C ALA A 676 38.95 31.92 -48.54
N ALA A 677 39.29 32.52 -49.69
CA ALA A 677 40.48 33.36 -49.81
C ALA A 677 40.43 34.60 -48.90
N ARG A 678 39.25 35.24 -48.77
CA ARG A 678 39.04 36.39 -47.89
C ARG A 678 39.09 36.03 -46.40
N LEU A 679 38.55 34.88 -46.01
CA LEU A 679 38.64 34.38 -44.63
C LEU A 679 40.09 34.08 -44.26
N ASN A 680 40.86 33.48 -45.16
CA ASN A 680 42.30 33.27 -44.95
C ASN A 680 43.07 34.59 -44.86
N ALA A 681 42.78 35.55 -45.74
CA ALA A 681 43.38 36.89 -45.65
C ALA A 681 43.03 37.58 -44.32
N LEU A 682 41.78 37.50 -43.87
CA LEU A 682 41.33 38.02 -42.57
C LEU A 682 42.09 37.37 -41.42
N ALA A 683 42.24 36.05 -41.43
CA ALA A 683 42.96 35.30 -40.39
C ALA A 683 44.44 35.71 -40.28
N THR A 684 45.10 36.03 -41.39
CA THR A 684 46.51 36.46 -41.39
C THR A 684 46.75 37.88 -40.87
N ARG A 685 45.69 38.67 -40.64
CA ARG A 685 45.84 40.04 -40.13
C ARG A 685 46.39 40.00 -38.70
N PRO A 686 47.43 40.79 -38.36
CA PRO A 686 48.03 40.80 -37.02
C PRO A 686 47.03 41.03 -35.87
N GLU A 687 46.01 41.86 -36.11
CA GLU A 687 44.95 42.16 -35.16
C GLU A 687 43.95 41.00 -34.96
N VAL A 688 43.84 40.07 -35.91
CA VAL A 688 42.96 38.90 -35.82
C VAL A 688 43.73 37.70 -35.27
N THR A 689 44.96 37.49 -35.75
CA THR A 689 45.81 36.32 -35.44
C THR A 689 44.96 35.04 -35.48
N GLY A 690 44.35 34.79 -36.63
CA GLY A 690 43.26 33.82 -36.77
C GLY A 690 43.71 32.47 -37.32
N ALA A 691 42.91 31.44 -37.04
CA ALA A 691 42.95 30.17 -37.73
C ALA A 691 41.59 29.91 -38.41
N VAL A 692 41.61 29.60 -39.70
CA VAL A 692 40.41 29.23 -40.47
C VAL A 692 40.27 27.72 -40.46
N LEU A 693 39.08 27.22 -40.13
CA LEU A 693 38.79 25.79 -40.08
C LEU A 693 37.50 25.47 -40.82
N ASP A 694 37.60 24.52 -41.74
CA ASP A 694 36.45 23.94 -42.41
C ASP A 694 35.86 22.81 -41.56
N ILE A 695 34.71 23.07 -40.94
CA ILE A 695 34.02 22.08 -40.12
C ILE A 695 33.28 21.04 -40.99
N GLY A 696 33.01 21.36 -42.26
CA GLY A 696 32.37 20.45 -43.21
C GLY A 696 33.26 19.24 -43.57
N ALA A 697 34.56 19.33 -43.30
CA ALA A 697 35.51 18.24 -43.47
C ALA A 697 35.59 17.28 -42.27
N ASP A 698 34.97 17.61 -41.12
CA ASP A 698 35.03 16.79 -39.91
C ASP A 698 34.03 15.61 -39.98
N PRO A 699 34.51 14.34 -39.92
CA PRO A 699 33.63 13.17 -40.02
C PRO A 699 32.52 13.12 -38.96
N ARG A 700 32.75 13.67 -37.76
CA ARG A 700 31.74 13.74 -36.69
C ARG A 700 30.68 14.78 -37.02
N VAL A 701 31.09 15.95 -37.54
CA VAL A 701 30.17 17.00 -37.99
C VAL A 701 29.32 16.52 -39.16
N ILE A 702 29.93 15.86 -40.17
CA ILE A 702 29.20 15.26 -41.31
C ILE A 702 28.15 14.25 -40.83
N ALA A 703 28.53 13.34 -39.93
CA ALA A 703 27.63 12.31 -39.42
C ALA A 703 26.50 12.88 -38.56
N ALA A 704 26.80 13.80 -37.66
CA ALA A 704 25.78 14.48 -36.86
C ALA A 704 24.85 15.34 -37.74
N ARG A 705 25.38 15.94 -38.80
CA ARG A 705 24.61 16.75 -39.75
C ARG A 705 23.67 15.92 -40.60
N THR A 706 24.13 14.78 -41.09
CA THR A 706 23.28 13.83 -41.84
C THR A 706 22.06 13.44 -41.01
N GLN A 707 22.25 13.22 -39.70
CA GLN A 707 21.15 12.96 -38.77
C GLN A 707 20.21 14.17 -38.64
N ALA A 708 20.75 15.37 -38.42
CA ALA A 708 19.96 16.60 -38.28
C ALA A 708 19.14 16.96 -39.53
N ASP A 709 19.73 16.80 -40.72
CA ASP A 709 19.07 17.06 -42.01
C ASP A 709 17.98 16.01 -42.32
N ALA A 710 18.19 14.76 -41.94
CA ALA A 710 17.21 13.69 -42.13
C ALA A 710 15.98 13.82 -41.20
N THR A 711 16.13 14.52 -40.07
CA THR A 711 15.06 14.73 -39.08
C THR A 711 14.93 16.21 -38.71
N PRO A 712 14.45 17.08 -39.62
CA PRO A 712 14.38 18.53 -39.38
C PRO A 712 13.43 18.93 -38.23
N GLY A 713 12.45 18.07 -37.92
CA GLY A 713 11.56 18.22 -36.76
C GLY A 713 12.17 17.77 -35.43
N CYS A 714 13.45 17.37 -35.39
CA CYS A 714 14.15 16.90 -34.20
C CYS A 714 15.18 17.93 -33.68
N PRO A 715 14.81 18.78 -32.70
CA PRO A 715 15.75 19.70 -32.05
C PRO A 715 16.97 18.98 -31.44
N TYR A 716 16.79 17.74 -30.99
CA TYR A 716 17.88 16.95 -30.43
C TYR A 716 18.98 16.61 -31.45
N ALA A 717 18.61 16.34 -32.71
CA ALA A 717 19.59 16.07 -33.77
C ALA A 717 20.44 17.32 -34.06
N GLN A 718 19.82 18.51 -34.01
CA GLN A 718 20.53 19.79 -34.09
C GLN A 718 21.49 19.99 -32.91
N ASN A 719 21.11 19.53 -31.71
CA ASN A 719 21.97 19.60 -30.53
C ASN A 719 23.17 18.67 -30.61
N VAL A 720 23.02 17.44 -31.13
CA VAL A 720 24.15 16.52 -31.36
C VAL A 720 25.18 17.15 -32.30
N LEU A 721 24.69 17.81 -33.36
CA LEU A 721 25.51 18.55 -34.31
C LEU A 721 26.20 19.77 -33.70
N ALA A 722 25.48 20.59 -32.93
CA ALA A 722 26.06 21.72 -32.20
C ALA A 722 27.13 21.26 -31.20
N THR A 723 26.92 20.13 -30.52
CA THR A 723 27.91 19.52 -29.62
C THR A 723 29.18 19.10 -30.36
N ALA A 724 29.07 18.43 -31.51
CA ALA A 724 30.24 18.03 -32.31
C ALA A 724 31.09 19.25 -32.74
N ILE A 725 30.44 20.35 -33.14
CA ILE A 725 31.12 21.61 -33.48
C ILE A 725 31.77 22.24 -32.24
N LYS A 726 31.08 22.22 -31.10
CA LYS A 726 31.64 22.70 -29.83
C LYS A 726 32.91 21.95 -29.43
N GLU A 727 32.97 20.63 -29.62
CA GLU A 727 34.17 19.82 -29.34
C GLU A 727 35.38 20.24 -30.20
N ILE A 728 35.16 20.71 -31.44
CA ILE A 728 36.22 21.29 -32.28
C ILE A 728 36.75 22.60 -31.66
N VAL A 729 35.85 23.46 -31.17
CA VAL A 729 36.22 24.71 -30.48
C VAL A 729 37.00 24.42 -29.21
N ASP A 730 36.53 23.50 -28.37
CA ASP A 730 37.16 23.14 -27.11
C ASP A 730 38.59 22.60 -27.33
N ARG A 731 38.78 21.72 -28.33
CA ARG A 731 40.12 21.20 -28.70
C ARG A 731 41.04 22.30 -29.24
N SER A 732 40.51 23.20 -30.07
CA SER A 732 41.28 24.34 -30.59
C SER A 732 41.71 25.29 -29.48
N ARG A 733 40.87 25.46 -28.44
CA ARG A 733 41.17 26.27 -27.26
C ARG A 733 42.25 25.65 -26.38
N ALA A 734 42.33 24.32 -26.31
CA ALA A 734 43.41 23.65 -25.58
C ALA A 734 44.79 23.90 -26.20
N GLY A 735 44.86 24.11 -27.52
CA GLY A 735 46.10 24.33 -28.28
C GLY A 735 46.43 25.80 -28.62
N ASN A 736 45.57 26.77 -28.27
CA ASN A 736 45.74 28.19 -28.60
C ASN A 736 45.12 29.12 -27.55
N PRO A 737 45.63 30.36 -27.38
CA PRO A 737 45.04 31.37 -26.51
C PRO A 737 43.82 32.05 -27.17
N LEU A 738 42.77 31.28 -27.51
CA LEU A 738 41.58 31.80 -28.20
C LEU A 738 40.80 32.80 -27.34
N GLU A 739 40.55 33.97 -27.92
CA GLU A 739 39.70 35.05 -27.39
C GLU A 739 38.37 35.16 -28.13
N TYR A 740 38.39 34.87 -29.43
CA TYR A 740 37.23 35.03 -30.32
C TYR A 740 36.92 33.75 -31.08
N VAL A 741 35.63 33.46 -31.25
CA VAL A 741 35.12 32.44 -32.18
C VAL A 741 34.20 33.15 -33.16
N VAL A 742 34.52 33.04 -34.45
CA VAL A 742 33.73 33.59 -35.53
C VAL A 742 33.02 32.45 -36.24
N LEU A 743 31.70 32.46 -36.20
CA LEU A 743 30.85 31.52 -36.93
C LEU A 743 30.44 32.16 -38.25
N VAL A 744 30.85 31.57 -39.37
CA VAL A 744 30.50 32.09 -40.69
C VAL A 744 29.28 31.35 -41.21
N GLY A 745 28.17 32.07 -41.44
CA GLY A 745 26.93 31.54 -42.01
C GLY A 745 25.69 31.79 -41.14
N ASN A 746 24.53 31.30 -41.60
CA ASN A 746 23.29 31.28 -40.82
C ASN A 746 23.18 29.96 -40.01
N ASP A 747 22.05 29.77 -39.35
CA ASP A 747 21.75 28.59 -38.52
C ASP A 747 21.76 27.27 -39.32
N ASP A 748 21.55 27.31 -40.65
CA ASP A 748 21.67 26.13 -41.52
C ASP A 748 23.13 25.74 -41.82
N VAL A 749 24.07 26.66 -41.64
CA VAL A 749 25.52 26.44 -41.85
C VAL A 749 26.18 26.10 -40.52
N ILE A 750 25.93 26.87 -39.46
CA ILE A 750 26.41 26.57 -38.11
C ILE A 750 25.23 26.71 -37.13
N PRO A 751 24.62 25.59 -36.69
CA PRO A 751 23.42 25.63 -35.88
C PRO A 751 23.72 26.03 -34.45
N PHE A 752 22.78 26.77 -33.87
CA PHE A 752 22.78 27.01 -32.45
C PHE A 752 22.20 25.83 -31.68
N PHE A 753 22.63 25.68 -30.43
CA PHE A 753 22.04 24.73 -29.50
C PHE A 753 20.57 25.10 -29.26
N ARG A 754 19.67 24.15 -29.48
CA ARG A 754 18.23 24.26 -29.22
C ARG A 754 17.99 24.03 -27.74
N TYR A 755 17.54 25.05 -27.05
CA TYR A 755 17.12 24.98 -25.65
C TYR A 755 15.61 25.23 -25.57
N PRO A 756 14.87 24.57 -24.65
CA PRO A 756 13.50 24.95 -24.37
C PRO A 756 13.45 26.41 -23.95
N ASP A 757 12.48 27.17 -24.47
CA ASP A 757 12.18 28.48 -23.91
C ASP A 757 11.75 28.30 -22.43
N PRO A 758 12.54 28.81 -21.46
CA PRO A 758 12.26 28.66 -20.05
C PRO A 758 11.36 29.78 -19.51
N ALA A 759 10.86 30.70 -20.35
CA ALA A 759 9.92 31.72 -19.93
C ALA A 759 8.62 31.06 -19.44
N PRO A 760 8.30 31.09 -18.13
CA PRO A 760 7.25 30.23 -17.61
C PRO A 760 5.85 30.60 -18.11
N LEU A 761 5.62 31.84 -18.58
CA LEU A 761 4.29 32.41 -18.81
C LEU A 761 4.28 33.60 -19.82
N GLY A 762 5.16 33.63 -20.82
CA GLY A 762 5.18 34.70 -21.84
C GLY A 762 4.56 34.28 -23.17
N ARG A 763 3.57 35.02 -23.70
CA ARG A 763 3.25 34.95 -25.14
C ARG A 763 4.32 35.72 -25.90
N GLU A 764 5.29 35.03 -26.48
CA GLU A 764 6.36 35.65 -27.29
C GLU A 764 5.90 36.14 -28.67
N SER A 765 4.65 35.86 -29.07
CA SER A 765 4.10 36.27 -30.37
C SER A 765 4.03 37.79 -30.60
N GLU A 766 4.30 38.62 -29.59
CA GLU A 766 4.28 40.08 -29.67
C GLU A 766 5.68 40.73 -29.59
N PHE A 767 6.77 39.94 -29.55
CA PHE A 767 8.15 40.44 -29.46
C PHE A 767 8.98 40.33 -30.76
N VAL A 768 8.32 40.33 -31.93
CA VAL A 768 8.99 40.38 -33.24
C VAL A 768 9.02 41.80 -33.80
#